data_AF-A0A960ACD2-F1
#
_entry.id   AF-A0A960ACD2-F1
#
_cell.length_a   1.000
_cell.length_b   1.000
_cell.length_c   1.000
_cell.angle_alpha   90.00
_cell.angle_beta   90.00
_cell.angle_gamma   90.00
#
_symmetry.space_group_name_H-M   'P 1'
#
loop_
_entity.id
_entity.type
_entity.pdbx_description
1 polymer ?
#
loop_
_entity_poly.entity_id
_entity_poly.type
_entity_poly.pdbx_seq_one_letter_code
_entity_poly.pdbx_strand_id
1 'polypeptide(L)'
;MTRRLTLDDLTALAVPSQPALSPDGTRVVYVLTTLDADRDRRVEQLWTVGAAGGTGRPLTTGPADSAPAWSPDGARVAFLREGQVHVLAADGGDAVRLTDLPLGAGAPVWSPDGERIAFTARVDPTGGTGPLVATRLDYQTDGAGMYGAARDQLHVVDAPADRPGARCRQVTDGRDHAGRPAWSPDGHTVAFVRKVGEDSDLTWRAAVHLVDVDDVKARPRVVGPAGGVASTVSFGADGLSLLVVGHPGDPVGHQHLTWLPLDGGEPVSLTGHLDRNVMAGAPAYPGGRPHETADGSVLVCLRDRGCTHLWSVGGSGSGGADRPVLAGEGRVVSGLSVVDGTAVVALGTPTSYGELVAVDLASGSETVLTDHGAGLDGRLADVELFVPEERTFTISDGTQVQAWLVRDTERTGPRPLLLDVHGGPHNAWNAAADEMHFYHQQLAARGWVVLLVNPRGSDGYGEAFFDGVNGAWGVADAADFLEPLDTLVAEGIADPERLAVTGYSYGGFMTCWLTAHDDRFRAGVAGGVVSDMTSMYGTSDDGSCMSRYELGGTPWERVEEYAAMSPITRVHQVSTPTLVLHGRDDLTCPVGQALQWHTSLRERGVPTELVLYPDASHAFILLGPPSQRIDYARRVVDWVERHTARPARPRIDREHWERRLARLAERHGVPGVQLGILRHDPDGEDEVVVTTYGVLSLDTQQPVTPDAVFQIGSITKVWTATVVMQLVDEGLADLDAPVVEVLPELRLADPDVTKHVTLRHLLNHTSGIDGDVFTDTGRGDDCLERYVELLGEQTQNHPLGATWSYCNAGFSVLGRVIEKLTGKTWDEAMRERLFAPLGLEQAVTLPEEALLHAAAVGHVTQDGAKSVAPIWQLPRSIGPAGLVTANAADVLAFARMHLTGGVAADGGRVLSAASAAAMADHQADLPDKYSLGDSWGLGWIRFGWDGRRVYGHDGNTIGQAAFLRVLPEAGLAVTMLTNNDGSRDLYEDLFREIFAELAGVEMPRPLTPPQPPVAADIAPYAGRYQRAGVTMEVFDGDDGPVLRTTITGPLAEMVPDPVDEHPLVPYGPALFLTKPAEAETWFPVTFYELPTGERYLHFGARATPRVD
;
A
#
# COMPACT_ATOMS: atom_id res chain seq x y z
N MET A 1 -24.65 11.12 15.90
CA MET A 1 -23.59 11.07 14.87
C MET A 1 -22.66 9.97 15.32
N THR A 2 -22.41 8.98 14.47
CA THR A 2 -21.45 7.90 14.75
C THR A 2 -20.04 8.39 14.41
N ARG A 3 -19.03 7.88 15.11
CA ARG A 3 -17.60 8.15 14.88
C ARG A 3 -16.83 6.84 14.67
N ARG A 4 -15.59 6.92 14.19
CA ARG A 4 -14.69 5.76 14.06
C ARG A 4 -13.91 5.51 15.36
N LEU A 5 -13.50 4.27 15.54
CA LEU A 5 -12.67 3.82 16.67
C LEU A 5 -11.28 4.47 16.62
N THR A 6 -10.74 4.83 17.78
CA THR A 6 -9.39 5.36 17.97
C THR A 6 -8.63 4.51 18.99
N LEU A 7 -7.30 4.64 19.05
CA LEU A 7 -6.50 3.85 20.01
C LEU A 7 -6.84 4.16 21.47
N ASP A 8 -7.25 5.40 21.77
CA ASP A 8 -7.58 5.80 23.14
C ASP A 8 -8.88 5.12 23.63
N ASP A 9 -9.71 4.64 22.70
CA ASP A 9 -10.94 3.88 22.99
C ASP A 9 -10.65 2.48 23.57
N LEU A 10 -9.41 1.97 23.47
CA LEU A 10 -9.02 0.69 24.05
C LEU A 10 -9.38 0.62 25.56
N THR A 11 -9.22 1.72 26.27
CA THR A 11 -9.50 1.82 27.71
C THR A 11 -10.99 1.87 28.07
N ALA A 12 -11.87 1.95 27.06
CA ALA A 12 -13.32 1.90 27.25
C ALA A 12 -13.89 0.47 27.12
N LEU A 13 -13.09 -0.51 26.69
CA LEU A 13 -13.53 -1.90 26.56
C LEU A 13 -13.83 -2.53 27.92
N ALA A 14 -14.89 -3.34 27.91
CA ALA A 14 -15.25 -4.25 28.98
C ALA A 14 -15.55 -5.61 28.34
N VAL A 15 -14.70 -6.61 28.61
CA VAL A 15 -14.77 -7.90 27.92
C VAL A 15 -15.10 -9.02 28.90
N PRO A 16 -16.30 -9.64 28.79
CA PRO A 16 -16.68 -10.77 29.61
C PRO A 16 -15.96 -12.05 29.17
N SER A 17 -15.56 -12.87 30.14
CA SER A 17 -14.87 -14.14 29.91
C SER A 17 -15.12 -15.13 31.05
N GLN A 18 -14.66 -16.37 30.88
CA GLN A 18 -14.70 -17.42 31.91
C GLN A 18 -16.11 -17.58 32.54
N PRO A 19 -17.16 -17.80 31.74
CA PRO A 19 -18.50 -18.01 32.28
C PRO A 19 -18.53 -19.27 33.17
N ALA A 20 -19.27 -19.20 34.26
CA ALA A 20 -19.56 -20.29 35.17
C ALA A 20 -21.07 -20.25 35.49
N LEU A 21 -21.82 -21.20 34.92
CA LEU A 21 -23.25 -21.37 35.14
C LEU A 21 -23.47 -22.07 36.49
N SER A 22 -24.44 -21.61 37.29
CA SER A 22 -24.78 -22.19 38.58
C SER A 22 -25.34 -23.60 38.42
N PRO A 23 -25.18 -24.50 39.41
CA PRO A 23 -25.68 -25.88 39.32
C PRO A 23 -27.19 -26.00 39.10
N ASP A 24 -27.97 -24.98 39.46
CA ASP A 24 -29.42 -24.91 39.22
C ASP A 24 -29.79 -24.29 37.85
N GLY A 25 -28.80 -23.89 37.05
CA GLY A 25 -28.99 -23.29 35.73
C GLY A 25 -29.54 -21.86 35.73
N THR A 26 -29.66 -21.20 36.88
CA THR A 26 -30.38 -19.91 36.98
C THR A 26 -29.50 -18.66 36.94
N ARG A 27 -28.22 -18.77 37.28
CA ARG A 27 -27.28 -17.64 37.43
C ARG A 27 -25.96 -17.93 36.76
N VAL A 28 -25.36 -16.92 36.16
CA VAL A 28 -24.00 -16.99 35.62
C VAL A 28 -23.10 -16.09 36.46
N VAL A 29 -21.94 -16.60 36.83
CA VAL A 29 -20.81 -15.79 37.31
C VAL A 29 -19.75 -15.79 36.23
N TYR A 30 -19.12 -14.64 36.00
CA TYR A 30 -18.13 -14.48 34.94
C TYR A 30 -17.09 -13.44 35.33
N VAL A 31 -15.98 -13.42 34.60
CA VAL A 31 -14.93 -12.41 34.76
C VAL A 31 -15.20 -11.28 33.77
N LEU A 32 -15.31 -10.05 34.26
CA LEU A 32 -15.29 -8.86 33.42
C LEU A 32 -13.89 -8.25 33.46
N THR A 33 -13.25 -8.16 32.30
CA THR A 33 -11.95 -7.51 32.13
C THR A 33 -12.16 -6.05 31.70
N THR A 34 -11.54 -5.12 32.40
CA THR A 34 -11.46 -3.69 32.02
C THR A 34 -10.02 -3.19 32.13
N LEU A 35 -9.75 -2.00 31.60
CA LEU A 35 -8.42 -1.37 31.61
C LEU A 35 -8.45 -0.07 32.43
N ASP A 36 -7.71 -0.03 33.53
CA ASP A 36 -7.53 1.15 34.39
C ASP A 36 -6.33 1.95 33.87
N ALA A 37 -6.60 2.98 33.06
CA ALA A 37 -5.58 3.83 32.44
C ALA A 37 -4.79 4.65 33.47
N ASP A 38 -5.45 5.11 34.54
CA ASP A 38 -4.83 5.95 35.57
C ASP A 38 -3.79 5.18 36.38
N ARG A 39 -4.04 3.89 36.63
CA ARG A 39 -3.12 2.99 37.33
C ARG A 39 -2.31 2.08 36.40
N ASP A 40 -2.47 2.27 35.10
CA ASP A 40 -1.83 1.51 34.04
C ASP A 40 -1.88 -0.01 34.25
N ARG A 41 -3.08 -0.54 34.47
CA ARG A 41 -3.27 -1.97 34.75
C ARG A 41 -4.57 -2.52 34.19
N ARG A 42 -4.55 -3.83 33.93
CA ARG A 42 -5.75 -4.61 33.70
C ARG A 42 -6.48 -4.87 35.03
N VAL A 43 -7.80 -4.78 35.00
CA VAL A 43 -8.67 -5.06 36.16
C VAL A 43 -9.61 -6.21 35.80
N GLU A 44 -9.55 -7.28 36.57
CA GLU A 44 -10.45 -8.43 36.45
C GLU A 44 -11.33 -8.52 37.69
N GLN A 45 -12.65 -8.59 37.47
CA GLN A 45 -13.63 -8.69 38.54
C GLN A 45 -14.66 -9.76 38.24
N LEU A 46 -15.13 -10.45 39.28
CA LEU A 46 -16.30 -11.32 39.15
C LEU A 46 -17.58 -10.50 39.09
N TRP A 47 -18.42 -10.81 38.10
CA TRP A 47 -19.75 -10.28 37.89
C TRP A 47 -20.77 -11.41 37.88
N THR A 48 -22.04 -11.08 38.10
CA THR A 48 -23.14 -12.04 38.02
C THR A 48 -24.33 -11.49 37.23
N VAL A 49 -25.00 -12.37 36.49
CA VAL A 49 -26.22 -12.11 35.72
C VAL A 49 -27.16 -13.31 35.76
N GLY A 50 -28.46 -13.11 35.55
CA GLY A 50 -29.42 -14.21 35.42
C GLY A 50 -29.24 -14.95 34.09
N ALA A 51 -29.44 -16.27 34.09
CA ALA A 51 -29.38 -17.10 32.88
C ALA A 51 -30.55 -16.83 31.90
N ALA A 52 -31.64 -16.24 32.39
CA ALA A 52 -32.74 -15.73 31.58
C ALA A 52 -32.55 -14.26 31.13
N GLY A 53 -31.36 -13.70 31.36
CA GLY A 53 -31.03 -12.28 31.11
C GLY A 53 -31.28 -11.38 32.33
N GLY A 54 -31.02 -10.08 32.15
CA GLY A 54 -31.16 -9.04 33.16
C GLY A 54 -29.92 -8.14 33.26
N THR A 55 -29.94 -7.17 34.17
CA THR A 55 -28.78 -6.29 34.37
C THR A 55 -27.71 -6.99 35.21
N GLY A 56 -26.53 -7.18 34.64
CA GLY A 56 -25.36 -7.70 35.37
C GLY A 56 -24.94 -6.78 36.51
N ARG A 57 -24.39 -7.36 37.59
CA ARG A 57 -23.84 -6.59 38.72
C ARG A 57 -22.47 -7.14 39.14
N PRO A 58 -21.57 -6.29 39.66
CA PRO A 58 -20.32 -6.76 40.25
C PRO A 58 -20.63 -7.63 41.47
N LEU A 59 -19.93 -8.76 41.57
CA LEU A 59 -19.94 -9.67 42.72
C LEU A 59 -18.73 -9.41 43.63
N THR A 60 -17.64 -8.89 43.06
CA THR A 60 -16.38 -8.59 43.75
C THR A 60 -15.85 -7.23 43.33
N THR A 61 -14.94 -6.68 44.13
CA THR A 61 -14.26 -5.39 43.86
C THR A 61 -12.73 -5.52 43.86
N GLY A 62 -12.21 -6.76 43.87
CA GLY A 62 -10.78 -7.02 43.81
C GLY A 62 -10.17 -6.56 42.48
N PRO A 63 -8.85 -6.32 42.43
CA PRO A 63 -8.20 -5.85 41.21
C PRO A 63 -7.87 -6.97 40.20
N ALA A 64 -7.82 -8.23 40.64
CA ALA A 64 -7.37 -9.37 39.84
C ALA A 64 -8.11 -10.66 40.27
N ASP A 65 -9.44 -10.65 40.11
CA ASP A 65 -10.33 -11.75 40.48
C ASP A 65 -10.71 -12.59 39.24
N SER A 66 -10.38 -13.89 39.24
CA SER A 66 -10.54 -14.77 38.07
C SER A 66 -10.88 -16.22 38.42
N ALA A 67 -11.10 -17.07 37.40
CA ALA A 67 -11.40 -18.49 37.53
C ALA A 67 -12.55 -18.84 38.49
N PRO A 68 -13.76 -18.27 38.30
CA PRO A 68 -14.91 -18.57 39.14
C PRO A 68 -15.34 -20.04 39.02
N ALA A 69 -15.63 -20.67 40.14
CA ALA A 69 -16.13 -22.04 40.22
C ALA A 69 -17.23 -22.14 41.30
N TRP A 70 -18.43 -22.57 40.90
CA TRP A 70 -19.55 -22.78 41.80
C TRP A 70 -19.33 -23.99 42.70
N SER A 71 -19.70 -23.87 43.98
CA SER A 71 -19.90 -25.06 44.81
C SER A 71 -21.08 -25.89 44.27
N PRO A 72 -21.07 -27.23 44.44
CA PRO A 72 -22.12 -28.10 43.90
C PRO A 72 -23.54 -27.77 44.39
N ASP A 73 -23.66 -27.19 45.60
CA ASP A 73 -24.93 -26.73 46.19
C ASP A 73 -25.39 -25.35 45.68
N GLY A 74 -24.59 -24.65 44.87
CA GLY A 74 -24.87 -23.31 44.35
C GLY A 74 -24.85 -22.20 45.42
N ALA A 75 -24.39 -22.47 46.63
CA ALA A 75 -24.38 -21.50 47.73
C ALA A 75 -23.12 -20.61 47.75
N ARG A 76 -22.02 -21.06 47.13
CA ARG A 76 -20.70 -20.42 47.20
C ARG A 76 -20.01 -20.38 45.84
N VAL A 77 -19.08 -19.43 45.71
CA VAL A 77 -18.20 -19.31 44.55
C VAL A 77 -16.76 -19.28 45.03
N ALA A 78 -15.95 -20.23 44.55
CA ALA A 78 -14.50 -20.20 44.67
C ALA A 78 -13.89 -19.46 43.48
N PHE A 79 -12.78 -18.77 43.71
CA PHE A 79 -12.09 -18.01 42.67
C PHE A 79 -10.64 -17.73 43.07
N LEU A 80 -9.86 -17.20 42.13
CA LEU A 80 -8.51 -16.69 42.37
C LEU A 80 -8.56 -15.18 42.63
N ARG A 81 -7.84 -14.73 43.65
CA ARG A 81 -7.50 -13.32 43.86
C ARG A 81 -6.03 -13.22 44.24
N GLU A 82 -5.29 -12.39 43.52
CA GLU A 82 -3.85 -12.19 43.74
C GLU A 82 -3.08 -13.53 43.83
N GLY A 83 -3.46 -14.49 42.97
CA GLY A 83 -2.85 -15.81 42.92
C GLY A 83 -3.19 -16.73 44.09
N GLN A 84 -4.29 -16.51 44.81
CA GLN A 84 -4.70 -17.35 45.94
C GLN A 84 -6.18 -17.72 45.85
N VAL A 85 -6.51 -18.95 46.27
CA VAL A 85 -7.89 -19.43 46.33
C VAL A 85 -8.67 -18.69 47.42
N HIS A 86 -9.77 -18.08 47.02
CA HIS A 86 -10.76 -17.44 47.88
C HIS A 86 -12.14 -18.03 47.65
N VAL A 87 -13.03 -17.90 48.63
CA VAL A 87 -14.44 -18.30 48.54
C VAL A 87 -15.32 -17.18 49.06
N LEU A 88 -16.43 -16.90 48.38
CA LEU A 88 -17.48 -16.01 48.88
C LEU A 88 -18.88 -16.66 48.74
N ALA A 89 -19.88 -16.06 49.39
CA ALA A 89 -21.27 -16.46 49.20
C ALA A 89 -21.78 -16.06 47.81
N ALA A 90 -22.65 -16.87 47.22
CA ALA A 90 -23.15 -16.69 45.86
C ALA A 90 -23.96 -15.40 45.63
N ASP A 91 -24.53 -14.82 46.68
CA ASP A 91 -25.27 -13.56 46.65
C ASP A 91 -24.35 -12.33 46.80
N GLY A 92 -23.13 -12.53 47.29
CA GLY A 92 -22.12 -11.49 47.52
C GLY A 92 -21.67 -11.44 48.98
N GLY A 93 -20.72 -10.56 49.28
CA GLY A 93 -20.16 -10.38 50.63
C GLY A 93 -18.64 -10.49 50.64
N ASP A 94 -18.06 -10.51 51.84
CA ASP A 94 -16.61 -10.58 52.01
C ASP A 94 -16.09 -11.97 51.63
N ALA A 95 -15.03 -11.99 50.81
CA ALA A 95 -14.36 -13.22 50.42
C ALA A 95 -13.42 -13.72 51.53
N VAL A 96 -13.46 -15.04 51.78
CA VAL A 96 -12.56 -15.73 52.71
C VAL A 96 -11.39 -16.33 51.92
N ARG A 97 -10.17 -15.96 52.30
CA ARG A 97 -8.94 -16.54 51.74
C ARG A 97 -8.71 -17.95 52.30
N LEU A 98 -8.62 -18.96 51.43
CA LEU A 98 -8.40 -20.36 51.81
C LEU A 98 -6.93 -20.80 51.74
N THR A 99 -6.12 -20.12 50.93
CA THR A 99 -4.72 -20.51 50.69
C THR A 99 -3.76 -19.35 50.93
N ASP A 100 -2.55 -19.68 51.39
CA ASP A 100 -1.43 -18.74 51.56
C ASP A 100 -0.13 -19.41 51.11
N LEU A 101 -0.05 -19.67 49.81
CA LEU A 101 1.09 -20.38 49.20
C LEU A 101 2.13 -19.38 48.67
N PRO A 102 3.43 -19.58 48.94
CA PRO A 102 4.49 -18.62 48.59
C PRO A 102 4.57 -18.27 47.09
N LEU A 103 4.24 -19.22 46.22
CA LEU A 103 4.29 -19.06 44.76
C LEU A 103 2.90 -19.09 44.11
N GLY A 104 1.85 -18.89 44.91
CA GLY A 104 0.48 -18.85 44.41
C GLY A 104 -0.18 -20.22 44.22
N ALA A 105 -1.49 -20.17 43.96
CA ALA A 105 -2.38 -21.27 43.65
C ALA A 105 -3.03 -21.05 42.27
N GLY A 106 -3.33 -22.15 41.59
CA GLY A 106 -4.05 -22.20 40.32
C GLY A 106 -5.56 -22.32 40.48
N ALA A 107 -6.26 -22.37 39.35
CA ALA A 107 -7.73 -22.32 39.29
C ALA A 107 -8.40 -23.39 40.18
N PRO A 108 -9.37 -23.00 41.04
CA PRO A 108 -10.03 -23.93 41.97
C PRO A 108 -11.00 -24.88 41.26
N VAL A 109 -11.07 -26.13 41.72
CA VAL A 109 -12.03 -27.14 41.27
C VAL A 109 -12.65 -27.82 42.49
N TRP A 110 -13.96 -27.62 42.69
CA TRP A 110 -14.71 -28.21 43.80
C TRP A 110 -14.83 -29.74 43.67
N SER A 111 -14.73 -30.44 44.79
CA SER A 111 -15.19 -31.82 44.88
C SER A 111 -16.72 -31.88 44.75
N PRO A 112 -17.30 -33.01 44.26
CA PRO A 112 -18.75 -33.15 44.06
C PRO A 112 -19.60 -32.98 45.33
N ASP A 113 -19.03 -33.22 46.51
CA ASP A 113 -19.67 -33.00 47.82
C ASP A 113 -19.60 -31.55 48.32
N GLY A 114 -18.77 -30.70 47.69
CA GLY A 114 -18.56 -29.31 48.10
C GLY A 114 -17.73 -29.13 49.39
N GLU A 115 -17.06 -30.18 49.87
CA GLU A 115 -16.24 -30.15 51.10
C GLU A 115 -14.76 -29.85 50.82
N ARG A 116 -14.29 -29.99 49.58
CA ARG A 116 -12.88 -29.84 49.20
C ARG A 116 -12.71 -29.08 47.89
N ILE A 117 -11.54 -28.48 47.72
CA ILE A 117 -11.13 -27.81 46.49
C ILE A 117 -9.76 -28.35 46.08
N ALA A 118 -9.66 -28.85 44.85
CA ALA A 118 -8.40 -29.23 44.22
C ALA A 118 -7.89 -28.11 43.30
N PHE A 119 -6.58 -27.93 43.27
CA PHE A 119 -5.91 -26.96 42.40
C PHE A 119 -4.43 -27.34 42.23
N THR A 120 -3.73 -26.73 41.28
CA THR A 120 -2.27 -26.87 41.14
C THR A 120 -1.57 -25.66 41.75
N ALA A 121 -0.41 -25.86 42.35
CA ALA A 121 0.39 -24.76 42.89
C ALA A 121 1.89 -25.04 42.71
N ARG A 122 2.66 -23.98 42.49
CA ARG A 122 4.10 -24.11 42.25
C ARG A 122 4.85 -24.38 43.54
N VAL A 123 5.73 -25.37 43.49
CA VAL A 123 6.57 -25.79 44.62
C VAL A 123 8.03 -25.73 44.19
N ASP A 124 8.84 -24.94 44.89
CA ASP A 124 10.29 -24.90 44.71
C ASP A 124 10.99 -25.72 45.81
N PRO A 125 11.58 -26.88 45.49
CA PRO A 125 12.28 -27.71 46.47
C PRO A 125 13.59 -27.08 46.98
N THR A 126 14.11 -26.04 46.31
CA THR A 126 15.37 -25.36 46.66
C THR A 126 15.18 -24.12 47.54
N GLY A 127 13.94 -23.61 47.63
CA GLY A 127 13.62 -22.40 48.38
C GLY A 127 14.10 -21.10 47.71
N GLY A 128 14.47 -21.10 46.43
CA GLY A 128 14.56 -19.92 45.57
C GLY A 128 15.69 -18.91 45.83
N THR A 129 16.67 -19.22 46.68
CA THR A 129 17.67 -18.23 47.17
C THR A 129 19.10 -18.44 46.65
N GLY A 130 19.30 -19.25 45.60
CA GLY A 130 20.61 -19.55 45.01
C GLY A 130 20.66 -19.36 43.49
N PRO A 131 21.82 -19.65 42.84
CA PRO A 131 21.89 -19.67 41.38
C PRO A 131 20.91 -20.70 40.80
N LEU A 132 20.35 -20.40 39.63
CA LEU A 132 19.52 -21.36 38.90
C LEU A 132 20.40 -22.50 38.39
N VAL A 133 20.08 -23.72 38.82
CA VAL A 133 20.73 -24.96 38.36
C VAL A 133 19.71 -25.75 37.57
N ALA A 134 19.94 -25.93 36.27
CA ALA A 134 19.11 -26.72 35.38
C ALA A 134 19.92 -27.88 34.79
N THR A 135 19.38 -29.10 34.87
CA THR A 135 19.91 -30.30 34.22
C THR A 135 18.96 -30.85 33.15
N ARG A 136 17.89 -30.10 32.85
CA ARG A 136 16.78 -30.41 31.95
C ARG A 136 16.43 -29.16 31.15
N LEU A 137 15.63 -29.31 30.10
CA LEU A 137 15.23 -28.20 29.23
C LEU A 137 13.99 -27.42 29.72
N ASP A 138 13.24 -27.95 30.68
CA ASP A 138 12.02 -27.36 31.25
C ASP A 138 12.32 -26.42 32.45
N TYR A 139 13.24 -25.47 32.27
CA TYR A 139 13.68 -24.53 33.32
C TYR A 139 13.06 -23.13 33.23
N GLN A 140 12.34 -22.85 32.14
CA GLN A 140 11.76 -21.55 31.84
C GLN A 140 10.43 -21.69 31.09
N THR A 141 9.57 -20.69 31.20
CA THR A 141 8.34 -20.53 30.41
C THR A 141 7.97 -19.05 30.38
N ASP A 142 7.50 -18.56 29.23
CA ASP A 142 7.07 -17.18 29.08
C ASP A 142 5.99 -16.79 30.10
N GLY A 143 6.06 -15.55 30.58
CA GLY A 143 5.20 -15.01 31.64
C GLY A 143 5.48 -15.54 33.06
N ALA A 144 6.06 -16.74 33.19
CA ALA A 144 6.50 -17.30 34.47
C ALA A 144 7.98 -17.04 34.78
N GLY A 145 8.78 -16.73 33.76
CA GLY A 145 10.21 -16.51 33.87
C GLY A 145 11.01 -17.81 34.02
N MET A 146 12.26 -17.66 34.48
CA MET A 146 13.14 -18.80 34.74
C MET A 146 12.88 -19.37 36.15
N TYR A 147 12.23 -20.53 36.22
CA TYR A 147 11.80 -21.15 37.48
C TYR A 147 12.64 -22.37 37.89
N GLY A 148 13.62 -22.78 37.10
CA GLY A 148 14.60 -23.79 37.46
C GLY A 148 13.94 -25.13 37.84
N ALA A 149 14.09 -25.54 39.11
CA ALA A 149 13.54 -26.80 39.64
C ALA A 149 12.10 -26.70 40.16
N ALA A 150 11.49 -25.50 40.17
CA ALA A 150 10.13 -25.33 40.67
C ALA A 150 9.12 -25.98 39.72
N ARG A 151 8.14 -26.71 40.27
CA ARG A 151 7.14 -27.46 39.47
C ARG A 151 5.75 -27.28 40.04
N ASP A 152 4.75 -27.27 39.17
CA ASP A 152 3.35 -27.23 39.60
C ASP A 152 2.92 -28.60 40.11
N GLN A 153 2.39 -28.64 41.34
CA GLN A 153 1.97 -29.87 42.00
C GLN A 153 0.50 -29.77 42.43
N LEU A 154 -0.18 -30.91 42.49
CA LEU A 154 -1.57 -31.00 42.89
C LEU A 154 -1.69 -30.74 44.40
N HIS A 155 -2.63 -29.90 44.77
CA HIS A 155 -2.99 -29.58 46.14
C HIS A 155 -4.50 -29.74 46.35
N VAL A 156 -4.88 -30.07 47.59
CA VAL A 156 -6.27 -30.11 48.04
C VAL A 156 -6.39 -29.31 49.34
N VAL A 157 -7.43 -28.49 49.43
CA VAL A 157 -7.78 -27.71 50.62
C VAL A 157 -9.21 -27.98 51.03
N ASP A 158 -9.45 -28.09 52.35
CA ASP A 158 -10.79 -28.27 52.92
C ASP A 158 -11.62 -26.97 52.84
N ALA A 159 -12.92 -27.08 52.55
CA ALA A 159 -13.84 -25.96 52.36
C ALA A 159 -15.24 -26.21 53.00
N PRO A 160 -15.84 -25.23 53.72
CA PRO A 160 -15.26 -23.97 54.11
C PRO A 160 -14.44 -24.18 55.39
N ALA A 161 -13.15 -23.81 55.39
CA ALA A 161 -12.50 -23.55 56.65
C ALA A 161 -13.07 -22.23 57.18
N ASP A 162 -13.86 -22.28 58.25
CA ASP A 162 -14.31 -21.13 59.04
C ASP A 162 -13.15 -20.43 59.79
N ARG A 163 -11.90 -20.75 59.44
CA ARG A 163 -10.67 -20.23 60.04
C ARG A 163 -9.62 -19.93 58.97
N PRO A 164 -8.86 -18.83 59.11
CA PRO A 164 -7.65 -18.61 58.33
C PRO A 164 -6.68 -19.79 58.48
N GLY A 165 -6.20 -20.35 57.37
CA GLY A 165 -5.28 -21.50 57.37
C GLY A 165 -5.98 -22.87 57.26
N ALA A 166 -6.99 -22.99 56.38
CA ALA A 166 -7.53 -24.28 55.94
C ALA A 166 -6.40 -25.30 55.69
N ARG A 167 -6.61 -26.58 56.01
CA ARG A 167 -5.57 -27.62 55.81
C ARG A 167 -5.35 -27.83 54.31
N CYS A 168 -4.46 -27.02 53.73
CA CYS A 168 -3.96 -27.20 52.39
C CYS A 168 -2.88 -28.29 52.40
N ARG A 169 -3.11 -29.37 51.64
CA ARG A 169 -2.18 -30.50 51.53
C ARG A 169 -1.72 -30.64 50.09
N GLN A 170 -0.41 -30.71 49.90
CA GLN A 170 0.20 -31.16 48.65
C GLN A 170 -0.06 -32.67 48.45
N VAL A 171 -0.68 -33.04 47.34
CA VAL A 171 -1.05 -34.41 46.97
C VAL A 171 0.02 -35.09 46.13
N THR A 172 0.69 -34.33 45.26
CA THR A 172 1.74 -34.86 44.38
C THR A 172 3.07 -34.14 44.58
N ASP A 173 4.15 -34.82 44.28
CA ASP A 173 5.51 -34.28 44.22
C ASP A 173 6.18 -34.76 42.93
N GLY A 174 7.41 -34.32 42.69
CA GLY A 174 8.25 -34.81 41.60
C GLY A 174 8.74 -33.73 40.65
N ARG A 175 9.39 -34.18 39.57
CA ARG A 175 10.15 -33.34 38.63
C ARG A 175 9.33 -32.76 37.47
N ASP A 176 8.07 -33.17 37.32
CA ASP A 176 7.20 -32.79 36.21
C ASP A 176 5.97 -32.03 36.74
N HIS A 177 5.45 -31.11 35.94
CA HIS A 177 4.23 -30.36 36.26
C HIS A 177 3.00 -31.29 36.29
N ALA A 178 2.15 -31.13 37.30
CA ALA A 178 0.77 -31.60 37.27
C ALA A 178 -0.12 -30.55 36.58
N GLY A 179 -0.90 -30.97 35.60
CA GLY A 179 -1.91 -30.17 34.94
C GLY A 179 -3.15 -29.96 35.82
N ARG A 180 -4.10 -29.15 35.33
CA ARG A 180 -5.33 -28.80 36.06
C ARG A 180 -6.12 -30.07 36.44
N PRO A 181 -6.56 -30.22 37.71
CA PRO A 181 -7.24 -31.42 38.18
C PRO A 181 -8.69 -31.51 37.70
N ALA A 182 -9.21 -32.74 37.68
CA ALA A 182 -10.63 -33.07 37.55
C ALA A 182 -11.01 -34.13 38.61
N TRP A 183 -12.10 -33.92 39.33
CA TRP A 183 -12.59 -34.88 40.32
C TRP A 183 -13.38 -36.01 39.65
N SER A 184 -13.23 -37.22 40.18
CA SER A 184 -14.18 -38.31 39.92
C SER A 184 -15.56 -37.94 40.47
N PRO A 185 -16.66 -38.44 39.88
CA PRO A 185 -18.01 -38.14 40.36
C PRO A 185 -18.28 -38.52 41.82
N ASP A 186 -17.54 -39.49 42.36
CA ASP A 186 -17.61 -39.90 43.77
C ASP A 186 -16.78 -39.03 44.73
N GLY A 187 -15.95 -38.12 44.20
CA GLY A 187 -15.13 -37.20 44.99
C GLY A 187 -13.91 -37.82 45.68
N HIS A 188 -13.55 -39.07 45.40
CA HIS A 188 -12.41 -39.76 46.06
C HIS A 188 -11.12 -39.75 45.23
N THR A 189 -11.23 -39.61 43.91
CA THR A 189 -10.10 -39.67 42.98
C THR A 189 -9.96 -38.36 42.20
N VAL A 190 -8.73 -37.97 41.90
CA VAL A 190 -8.44 -36.82 41.02
C VAL A 190 -7.66 -37.29 39.79
N ALA A 191 -8.15 -36.90 38.61
CA ALA A 191 -7.46 -37.01 37.33
C ALA A 191 -6.67 -35.75 37.03
N PHE A 192 -5.47 -35.90 36.47
CA PHE A 192 -4.64 -34.79 35.99
C PHE A 192 -3.66 -35.27 34.93
N VAL A 193 -3.19 -34.35 34.10
CA VAL A 193 -2.16 -34.62 33.08
C VAL A 193 -0.77 -34.41 33.67
N ARG A 194 0.19 -35.27 33.34
CA ARG A 194 1.61 -35.09 33.69
C ARG A 194 2.51 -35.79 32.68
N LYS A 195 3.68 -35.20 32.40
CA LYS A 195 4.68 -35.80 31.53
C LYS A 195 5.19 -37.15 32.08
N VAL A 196 5.54 -38.08 31.18
CA VAL A 196 5.98 -39.44 31.53
C VAL A 196 7.34 -39.78 30.91
N GLY A 197 8.13 -40.62 31.58
CA GLY A 197 9.46 -41.05 31.13
C GLY A 197 10.61 -40.33 31.83
N GLU A 198 11.83 -40.89 31.70
CA GLU A 198 13.06 -40.34 32.30
C GLU A 198 13.43 -38.97 31.70
N ASP A 199 13.40 -38.91 30.36
CA ASP A 199 13.69 -37.71 29.56
C ASP A 199 12.38 -37.06 29.05
N SER A 200 11.45 -36.83 29.98
CA SER A 200 10.15 -36.22 29.69
C SER A 200 10.25 -34.81 29.08
N ASP A 201 11.34 -34.09 29.33
CA ASP A 201 11.67 -32.80 28.70
C ASP A 201 12.09 -32.93 27.23
N LEU A 202 12.58 -34.09 26.79
CA LEU A 202 12.97 -34.35 25.40
C LEU A 202 11.89 -35.05 24.56
N THR A 203 11.06 -35.86 25.20
CA THR A 203 10.07 -36.73 24.52
C THR A 203 8.66 -36.14 24.50
N TRP A 204 8.38 -35.14 25.34
CA TRP A 204 7.10 -34.42 25.42
C TRP A 204 5.86 -35.28 25.67
N ARG A 205 6.04 -36.56 26.02
CA ARG A 205 4.94 -37.49 26.31
C ARG A 205 4.25 -37.08 27.60
N ALA A 206 2.93 -36.93 27.52
CA ALA A 206 2.08 -36.57 28.64
C ALA A 206 0.87 -37.50 28.69
N ALA A 207 0.69 -38.14 29.84
CA ALA A 207 -0.38 -39.08 30.06
C ALA A 207 -1.34 -38.56 31.13
N VAL A 208 -2.52 -39.16 31.20
CA VAL A 208 -3.43 -38.96 32.32
C VAL A 208 -3.02 -39.83 33.50
N HIS A 209 -3.02 -39.22 34.68
CA HIS A 209 -2.77 -39.86 35.97
C HIS A 209 -4.01 -39.77 36.84
N LEU A 210 -4.24 -40.81 37.65
CA LEU A 210 -5.24 -40.82 38.72
C LEU A 210 -4.55 -40.93 40.08
N VAL A 211 -5.05 -40.20 41.07
CA VAL A 211 -4.61 -40.31 42.46
C VAL A 211 -5.81 -40.33 43.40
N ASP A 212 -5.84 -41.29 44.32
CA ASP A 212 -6.78 -41.31 45.44
C ASP A 212 -6.34 -40.24 46.44
N VAL A 213 -7.23 -39.30 46.76
CA VAL A 213 -6.89 -38.19 47.65
C VAL A 213 -7.15 -38.51 49.12
N ASP A 214 -7.91 -39.56 49.44
CA ASP A 214 -8.21 -39.94 50.81
C ASP A 214 -7.08 -40.77 51.42
N ASP A 215 -6.42 -41.59 50.60
CA ASP A 215 -5.19 -42.26 51.00
C ASP A 215 -3.98 -41.32 50.86
N VAL A 216 -3.51 -40.78 51.99
CA VAL A 216 -2.30 -39.94 52.06
C VAL A 216 -1.01 -40.64 51.57
N LYS A 217 -1.03 -41.97 51.43
CA LYS A 217 0.08 -42.76 50.88
C LYS A 217 -0.12 -43.14 49.41
N ALA A 218 -1.27 -42.82 48.81
CA ALA A 218 -1.49 -43.07 47.40
C ALA A 218 -0.40 -42.40 46.56
N ARG A 219 -0.12 -43.01 45.42
CA ARG A 219 0.77 -42.46 44.40
C ARG A 219 0.01 -42.40 43.08
N PRO A 220 0.25 -41.36 42.26
CA PRO A 220 -0.38 -41.27 40.95
C PRO A 220 -0.14 -42.53 40.11
N ARG A 221 -1.20 -43.06 39.50
CA ARG A 221 -1.13 -44.16 38.52
C ARG A 221 -1.45 -43.64 37.13
N VAL A 222 -0.66 -44.04 36.14
CA VAL A 222 -0.93 -43.71 34.73
C VAL A 222 -2.10 -44.55 34.23
N VAL A 223 -3.06 -43.91 33.55
CA VAL A 223 -4.21 -44.58 32.91
C VAL A 223 -4.27 -44.40 31.40
N GLY A 224 -3.43 -43.52 30.83
CA GLY A 224 -3.19 -43.43 29.40
C GLY A 224 -3.56 -42.07 28.78
N PRO A 225 -3.35 -41.91 27.47
CA PRO A 225 -2.45 -42.73 26.65
C PRO A 225 -0.98 -42.43 27.00
N ALA A 226 -0.15 -43.47 27.13
CA ALA A 226 1.28 -43.28 27.44
C ALA A 226 2.14 -42.86 26.22
N GLY A 227 1.63 -43.10 25.00
CA GLY A 227 2.31 -42.82 23.74
C GLY A 227 1.99 -41.46 23.11
N GLY A 228 1.04 -40.71 23.67
CA GLY A 228 0.56 -39.42 23.15
C GLY A 228 0.93 -38.23 24.03
N VAL A 229 0.30 -37.09 23.74
CA VAL A 229 0.42 -35.84 24.50
C VAL A 229 -0.96 -35.36 24.92
N ALA A 230 -1.41 -35.77 26.12
CA ALA A 230 -2.61 -35.24 26.73
C ALA A 230 -2.39 -33.78 27.18
N SER A 231 -3.41 -32.94 27.05
CA SER A 231 -3.38 -31.51 27.44
C SER A 231 -4.42 -31.19 28.52
N THR A 232 -5.67 -31.59 28.34
CA THR A 232 -6.74 -31.47 29.34
C THR A 232 -7.49 -32.78 29.54
N VAL A 233 -8.02 -32.97 30.74
CA VAL A 233 -8.80 -34.15 31.14
C VAL A 233 -10.03 -33.75 31.95
N SER A 234 -11.13 -34.45 31.75
CA SER A 234 -12.32 -34.48 32.61
C SER A 234 -12.86 -35.90 32.73
N PHE A 235 -13.67 -36.17 33.75
CA PHE A 235 -14.40 -37.42 33.87
C PHE A 235 -15.64 -37.41 32.98
N GLY A 236 -15.98 -38.56 32.40
CA GLY A 236 -17.30 -38.79 31.82
C GLY A 236 -18.36 -38.88 32.92
N ALA A 237 -19.62 -38.68 32.56
CA ALA A 237 -20.76 -38.71 33.48
C ALA A 237 -20.93 -40.08 34.16
N ASP A 238 -20.44 -41.15 33.53
CA ASP A 238 -20.45 -42.51 34.07
C ASP A 238 -19.46 -42.75 35.21
N GLY A 239 -18.44 -41.89 35.37
CA GLY A 239 -17.33 -42.07 36.30
C GLY A 239 -16.40 -43.27 35.97
N LEU A 240 -16.66 -43.97 34.87
CA LEU A 240 -15.92 -45.14 34.39
C LEU A 240 -15.03 -44.81 33.19
N SER A 241 -15.11 -43.58 32.68
CA SER A 241 -14.37 -43.09 31.53
C SER A 241 -13.85 -41.67 31.74
N LEU A 242 -12.92 -41.26 30.88
CA LEU A 242 -12.37 -39.91 30.83
C LEU A 242 -12.51 -39.32 29.44
N LEU A 243 -12.75 -38.02 29.38
CA LEU A 243 -12.61 -37.20 28.18
C LEU A 243 -11.24 -36.56 28.19
N VAL A 244 -10.42 -36.87 27.19
CA VAL A 244 -9.03 -36.43 27.08
C VAL A 244 -8.86 -35.64 25.79
N VAL A 245 -8.43 -34.39 25.88
CA VAL A 245 -7.96 -33.63 24.71
C VAL A 245 -6.45 -33.77 24.61
N GLY A 246 -5.96 -33.99 23.40
CA GLY A 246 -4.53 -34.02 23.15
C GLY A 246 -4.18 -34.64 21.81
N HIS A 247 -2.90 -34.88 21.60
CA HIS A 247 -2.40 -35.55 20.40
C HIS A 247 -2.30 -37.06 20.65
N PRO A 248 -2.81 -37.91 19.73
CA PRO A 248 -2.73 -39.36 19.88
C PRO A 248 -1.27 -39.89 19.86
N GLY A 249 -0.35 -39.13 19.26
CA GLY A 249 1.08 -39.46 19.16
C GLY A 249 1.96 -38.25 19.51
N ASP A 250 2.94 -37.97 18.64
CA ASP A 250 3.71 -36.73 18.71
C ASP A 250 2.79 -35.49 18.55
N PRO A 251 3.17 -34.32 19.10
CA PRO A 251 2.36 -33.10 19.05
C PRO A 251 2.44 -32.44 17.66
N VAL A 252 2.02 -33.16 16.62
CA VAL A 252 1.93 -32.73 15.22
C VAL A 252 0.47 -32.84 14.77
N GLY A 253 0.01 -31.93 13.93
CA GLY A 253 -1.37 -31.88 13.46
C GLY A 253 -2.38 -31.52 14.55
N HIS A 254 -3.62 -31.94 14.35
CA HIS A 254 -4.74 -31.54 15.19
C HIS A 254 -4.75 -32.23 16.56
N GLN A 255 -5.20 -31.50 17.58
CA GLN A 255 -5.64 -32.09 18.84
C GLN A 255 -6.98 -32.79 18.66
N HIS A 256 -7.11 -33.97 19.25
CA HIS A 256 -8.32 -34.77 19.24
C HIS A 256 -8.96 -34.83 20.62
N LEU A 257 -10.28 -34.94 20.65
CA LEU A 257 -11.03 -35.37 21.82
C LEU A 257 -11.11 -36.90 21.81
N THR A 258 -10.62 -37.53 22.87
CA THR A 258 -10.57 -38.98 23.03
C THR A 258 -11.38 -39.42 24.23
N TRP A 259 -12.23 -40.43 24.04
CA TRP A 259 -12.88 -41.16 25.11
C TRP A 259 -11.95 -42.28 25.61
N LEU A 260 -11.60 -42.26 26.90
CA LEU A 260 -10.66 -43.19 27.53
C LEU A 260 -11.37 -44.02 28.62
N PRO A 261 -11.67 -45.32 28.37
CA PRO A 261 -12.22 -46.22 29.38
C PRO A 261 -11.22 -46.51 30.52
N LEU A 262 -11.68 -46.49 31.78
CA LEU A 262 -10.83 -46.77 32.95
C LEU A 262 -10.67 -48.26 33.28
N ASP A 263 -11.47 -49.12 32.65
CA ASP A 263 -11.39 -50.58 32.77
C ASP A 263 -10.28 -51.20 31.90
N GLY A 264 -9.55 -50.36 31.14
CA GLY A 264 -8.50 -50.77 30.23
C GLY A 264 -8.98 -51.07 28.80
N GLY A 265 -10.22 -50.71 28.46
CA GLY A 265 -10.71 -50.70 27.09
C GLY A 265 -9.91 -49.77 26.17
N GLU A 266 -10.00 -50.00 24.85
CA GLU A 266 -9.31 -49.19 23.84
C GLU A 266 -9.82 -47.74 23.82
N PRO A 267 -8.93 -46.73 23.83
CA PRO A 267 -9.33 -45.33 23.66
C PRO A 267 -9.97 -45.07 22.27
N VAL A 268 -11.00 -44.24 22.22
CA VAL A 268 -11.72 -43.90 20.98
C VAL A 268 -11.64 -42.41 20.70
N SER A 269 -11.09 -42.01 19.55
CA SER A 269 -11.14 -40.61 19.10
C SER A 269 -12.57 -40.25 18.67
N LEU A 270 -13.13 -39.19 19.25
CA LEU A 270 -14.47 -38.67 18.96
C LEU A 270 -14.48 -37.58 17.89
N THR A 271 -13.33 -36.96 17.60
CA THR A 271 -13.25 -35.82 16.67
C THR A 271 -12.25 -36.01 15.54
N GLY A 272 -11.43 -37.07 15.56
CA GLY A 272 -10.37 -37.26 14.56
C GLY A 272 -10.87 -37.39 13.12
N HIS A 273 -12.13 -37.77 12.91
CA HIS A 273 -12.75 -37.84 11.58
C HIS A 273 -13.26 -36.50 11.05
N LEU A 274 -13.32 -35.46 11.89
CA LEU A 274 -13.83 -34.14 11.50
C LEU A 274 -12.77 -33.29 10.79
N ASP A 275 -11.49 -33.66 10.88
CA ASP A 275 -10.37 -32.90 10.33
C ASP A 275 -10.36 -31.44 10.81
N ARG A 276 -10.60 -31.24 12.12
CA ARG A 276 -10.65 -29.95 12.79
C ARG A 276 -9.96 -30.01 14.14
N ASN A 277 -9.21 -28.97 14.47
CA ASN A 277 -8.49 -28.87 15.74
C ASN A 277 -9.44 -28.63 16.91
N VAL A 278 -9.23 -29.35 18.02
CA VAL A 278 -10.01 -29.15 19.27
C VAL A 278 -9.45 -27.98 20.08
N MET A 279 -10.30 -26.99 20.34
CA MET A 279 -9.95 -25.75 21.02
C MET A 279 -10.36 -25.78 22.50
N ALA A 280 -9.51 -26.31 23.38
CA ALA A 280 -9.80 -26.43 24.81
C ALA A 280 -9.77 -25.10 25.60
N GLY A 281 -9.30 -24.01 24.96
CA GLY A 281 -9.21 -22.65 25.51
C GLY A 281 -7.89 -22.35 26.23
N ALA A 282 -7.23 -21.27 25.80
CA ALA A 282 -6.04 -20.67 26.43
C ALA A 282 -5.94 -19.18 26.00
N PRO A 283 -5.07 -18.35 26.62
CA PRO A 283 -4.78 -17.01 26.12
C PRO A 283 -4.39 -17.05 24.62
N ALA A 284 -4.93 -16.14 23.81
CA ALA A 284 -4.80 -16.10 22.34
C ALA A 284 -5.34 -17.32 21.55
N TYR A 285 -5.78 -18.39 22.22
CA TYR A 285 -6.39 -19.58 21.62
C TYR A 285 -7.82 -19.77 22.20
N PRO A 286 -8.80 -19.01 21.72
CA PRO A 286 -10.16 -19.01 22.26
C PRO A 286 -10.81 -20.39 22.13
N GLY A 287 -11.53 -20.82 23.15
CA GLY A 287 -12.23 -22.09 23.16
C GLY A 287 -12.86 -22.43 24.51
N GLY A 288 -13.15 -23.70 24.72
CA GLY A 288 -13.82 -24.19 25.91
C GLY A 288 -13.57 -25.67 26.13
N ARG A 289 -13.55 -26.09 27.39
CA ARG A 289 -13.33 -27.49 27.75
C ARG A 289 -14.50 -28.37 27.29
N PRO A 290 -14.23 -29.59 26.81
CA PRO A 290 -15.30 -30.51 26.44
C PRO A 290 -16.23 -30.84 27.62
N HIS A 291 -17.51 -31.01 27.35
CA HIS A 291 -18.53 -31.33 28.35
C HIS A 291 -19.51 -32.37 27.82
N GLU A 292 -19.70 -33.46 28.55
CA GLU A 292 -20.70 -34.49 28.22
C GLU A 292 -22.09 -34.04 28.65
N THR A 293 -23.08 -34.14 27.77
CA THR A 293 -24.47 -33.80 28.05
C THR A 293 -25.24 -35.03 28.55
N ALA A 294 -26.42 -34.79 29.15
CA ALA A 294 -27.24 -35.86 29.72
C ALA A 294 -27.71 -36.93 28.71
N ASP A 295 -27.69 -36.63 27.41
CA ASP A 295 -28.02 -37.58 26.32
C ASP A 295 -26.82 -38.39 25.82
N GLY A 296 -25.64 -38.19 26.42
CA GLY A 296 -24.39 -38.89 26.07
C GLY A 296 -23.66 -38.32 24.84
N SER A 297 -24.07 -37.16 24.32
CA SER A 297 -23.26 -36.40 23.37
C SER A 297 -22.21 -35.55 24.09
N VAL A 298 -21.20 -35.06 23.36
CA VAL A 298 -20.15 -34.22 23.94
C VAL A 298 -20.11 -32.87 23.22
N LEU A 299 -20.23 -31.80 23.98
CA LEU A 299 -20.00 -30.45 23.51
C LEU A 299 -18.50 -30.17 23.45
N VAL A 300 -18.03 -29.66 22.32
CA VAL A 300 -16.61 -29.41 22.05
C VAL A 300 -16.44 -28.15 21.20
N CYS A 301 -15.39 -27.37 21.48
CA CYS A 301 -15.02 -26.23 20.63
C CYS A 301 -14.06 -26.70 19.54
N LEU A 302 -14.35 -26.39 18.27
CA LEU A 302 -13.52 -26.75 17.12
C LEU A 302 -13.12 -25.48 16.35
N ARG A 303 -11.88 -25.45 15.83
CA ARG A 303 -11.44 -24.38 14.92
C ARG A 303 -11.90 -24.70 13.51
N ASP A 304 -12.66 -23.81 12.87
CA ASP A 304 -13.08 -23.91 11.47
C ASP A 304 -12.97 -22.55 10.78
N ARG A 305 -12.22 -22.47 9.67
CA ARG A 305 -11.92 -21.24 8.90
C ARG A 305 -11.54 -20.06 9.81
N GLY A 306 -10.61 -20.29 10.73
CA GLY A 306 -10.14 -19.31 11.70
C GLY A 306 -11.08 -18.97 12.86
N CYS A 307 -12.33 -19.43 12.85
CA CYS A 307 -13.29 -19.21 13.94
C CYS A 307 -13.30 -20.38 14.93
N THR A 308 -13.49 -20.12 16.23
CA THR A 308 -13.77 -21.19 17.21
C THR A 308 -15.27 -21.34 17.39
N HIS A 309 -15.83 -22.48 16.99
CA HIS A 309 -17.26 -22.79 17.04
C HIS A 309 -17.57 -23.85 18.10
N LEU A 310 -18.79 -23.84 18.63
CA LEU A 310 -19.29 -24.89 19.52
C LEU A 310 -19.99 -25.98 18.70
N TRP A 311 -19.56 -27.22 18.89
CA TRP A 311 -20.09 -28.41 18.24
C TRP A 311 -20.62 -29.40 19.26
N SER A 312 -21.60 -30.20 18.83
CA SER A 312 -22.05 -31.40 19.53
C SER A 312 -21.58 -32.58 18.72
N VAL A 313 -20.77 -33.46 19.33
CA VAL A 313 -20.28 -34.69 18.71
C VAL A 313 -20.84 -35.92 19.42
N GLY A 314 -20.96 -37.03 18.71
CA GLY A 314 -21.40 -38.28 19.31
C GLY A 314 -20.41 -38.79 20.36
N GLY A 315 -20.89 -39.14 21.56
CA GLY A 315 -20.12 -39.91 22.55
C GLY A 315 -19.98 -41.39 22.18
N SER A 316 -19.14 -42.11 22.93
CA SER A 316 -18.87 -43.54 22.72
C SER A 316 -20.14 -44.38 22.88
N GLY A 317 -20.74 -44.82 21.77
CA GLY A 317 -21.98 -45.59 21.74
C GLY A 317 -23.26 -44.77 21.55
N SER A 318 -23.17 -43.44 21.48
CA SER A 318 -24.28 -42.59 21.06
C SER A 318 -24.46 -42.66 19.53
N GLY A 319 -25.71 -42.79 19.06
CA GLY A 319 -26.03 -42.73 17.62
C GLY A 319 -26.23 -41.31 17.08
N GLY A 320 -25.79 -40.29 17.83
CA GLY A 320 -25.98 -38.88 17.49
C GLY A 320 -25.08 -38.46 16.33
N ALA A 321 -25.61 -37.65 15.42
CA ALA A 321 -24.82 -37.06 14.33
C ALA A 321 -24.09 -35.81 14.83
N ASP A 322 -22.84 -35.63 14.39
CA ASP A 322 -22.06 -34.44 14.68
C ASP A 322 -22.72 -33.21 14.04
N ARG A 323 -22.85 -32.13 14.81
CA ARG A 323 -23.47 -30.90 14.33
C ARG A 323 -22.90 -29.65 15.00
N PRO A 324 -22.82 -28.52 14.28
CA PRO A 324 -22.58 -27.24 14.92
C PRO A 324 -23.76 -26.89 15.82
N VAL A 325 -23.45 -26.39 17.02
CA VAL A 325 -24.42 -25.82 17.97
C VAL A 325 -24.39 -24.30 17.88
N LEU A 326 -23.19 -23.72 17.81
CA LEU A 326 -22.98 -22.30 17.58
C LEU A 326 -21.82 -22.11 16.62
N ALA A 327 -22.13 -21.63 15.41
CA ALA A 327 -21.18 -21.42 14.32
C ALA A 327 -21.57 -20.17 13.52
N GLY A 328 -20.69 -19.77 12.59
CA GLY A 328 -20.91 -18.66 11.68
C GLY A 328 -19.66 -17.82 11.48
N GLU A 329 -19.73 -16.96 10.46
CA GLU A 329 -18.66 -16.04 10.10
C GLU A 329 -18.36 -15.06 11.25
N GLY A 330 -17.09 -14.94 11.61
CA GLY A 330 -16.62 -14.07 12.68
C GLY A 330 -17.18 -14.38 14.08
N ARG A 331 -17.80 -15.56 14.29
CA ARG A 331 -18.28 -15.99 15.60
C ARG A 331 -17.19 -16.78 16.31
N VAL A 332 -16.71 -16.27 17.44
CA VAL A 332 -15.58 -16.85 18.18
C VAL A 332 -15.98 -17.13 19.63
N VAL A 333 -16.04 -18.42 20.00
CA VAL A 333 -16.27 -18.87 21.38
C VAL A 333 -14.96 -18.84 22.15
N SER A 334 -14.88 -18.05 23.22
CA SER A 334 -13.70 -17.88 24.07
C SER A 334 -13.87 -18.40 25.51
N GLY A 335 -15.04 -19.00 25.81
CA GLY A 335 -15.31 -19.67 27.07
C GLY A 335 -16.63 -20.46 27.00
N LEU A 336 -16.74 -21.50 27.81
CA LEU A 336 -17.89 -22.42 27.82
C LEU A 336 -18.17 -22.90 29.25
N SER A 337 -19.44 -22.85 29.65
CA SER A 337 -19.97 -23.54 30.83
C SER A 337 -21.30 -24.19 30.48
N VAL A 338 -21.54 -25.40 30.95
CA VAL A 338 -22.73 -26.19 30.61
C VAL A 338 -23.33 -26.77 31.88
N VAL A 339 -24.66 -26.66 32.01
CA VAL A 339 -25.46 -27.33 33.04
C VAL A 339 -26.76 -27.78 32.39
N ASP A 340 -27.11 -29.04 32.57
CA ASP A 340 -28.29 -29.68 31.97
C ASP A 340 -28.42 -29.41 30.45
N GLY A 341 -29.50 -28.76 30.03
CA GLY A 341 -29.80 -28.44 28.63
C GLY A 341 -29.34 -27.06 28.18
N THR A 342 -28.51 -26.36 28.97
CA THR A 342 -28.09 -24.98 28.68
C THR A 342 -26.56 -24.86 28.65
N ALA A 343 -26.04 -24.28 27.58
CA ALA A 343 -24.66 -23.83 27.49
C ALA A 343 -24.58 -22.31 27.59
N VAL A 344 -23.61 -21.78 28.32
CA VAL A 344 -23.29 -20.35 28.33
C VAL A 344 -21.89 -20.16 27.78
N VAL A 345 -21.77 -19.32 26.76
CA VAL A 345 -20.51 -19.02 26.07
C VAL A 345 -20.15 -17.56 26.20
N ALA A 346 -18.85 -17.25 26.21
CA ALA A 346 -18.34 -15.93 25.86
C ALA A 346 -18.13 -15.89 24.34
N LEU A 347 -18.82 -14.97 23.66
CA LEU A 347 -18.92 -14.94 22.20
C LEU A 347 -18.50 -13.58 21.63
N GLY A 348 -17.41 -13.57 20.87
CA GLY A 348 -17.05 -12.46 19.98
C GLY A 348 -17.79 -12.56 18.64
N THR A 349 -18.07 -11.40 18.03
CA THR A 349 -18.71 -11.28 16.71
C THR A 349 -18.02 -10.16 15.91
N PRO A 350 -18.32 -9.96 14.61
CA PRO A 350 -17.73 -8.86 13.85
C PRO A 350 -18.02 -7.45 14.39
N THR A 351 -19.02 -7.31 15.25
CA THR A 351 -19.45 -6.03 15.82
C THR A 351 -19.39 -6.01 17.35
N SER A 352 -18.87 -7.06 18.00
CA SER A 352 -18.74 -7.13 19.46
C SER A 352 -17.45 -7.82 19.87
N TYR A 353 -16.72 -7.19 20.79
CA TYR A 353 -15.52 -7.74 21.43
C TYR A 353 -15.81 -8.90 22.39
N GLY A 354 -17.08 -9.17 22.70
CA GLY A 354 -17.48 -10.32 23.51
C GLY A 354 -18.75 -10.05 24.32
N GLU A 355 -19.70 -10.98 24.26
CA GLU A 355 -20.85 -11.04 25.19
C GLU A 355 -21.06 -12.44 25.76
N LEU A 356 -21.72 -12.53 26.90
CA LEU A 356 -22.24 -13.80 27.37
C LEU A 356 -23.53 -14.15 26.63
N VAL A 357 -23.58 -15.36 26.08
CA VAL A 357 -24.75 -15.88 25.37
C VAL A 357 -25.14 -17.23 25.96
N ALA A 358 -26.39 -17.35 26.38
CA ALA A 358 -27.01 -18.64 26.71
C ALA A 358 -27.53 -19.30 25.44
N VAL A 359 -27.26 -20.58 25.29
CA VAL A 359 -27.70 -21.43 24.19
C VAL A 359 -28.50 -22.58 24.77
N ASP A 360 -29.78 -22.66 24.38
CA ASP A 360 -30.62 -23.82 24.69
C ASP A 360 -30.24 -24.97 23.74
N LEU A 361 -29.73 -26.08 24.28
CA LEU A 361 -29.13 -27.15 23.49
C LEU A 361 -30.14 -27.98 22.70
N ALA A 362 -31.41 -27.95 23.11
CA ALA A 362 -32.50 -28.69 22.47
C ALA A 362 -33.07 -27.93 21.26
N SER A 363 -33.29 -26.62 21.41
CA SER A 363 -33.86 -25.75 20.38
C SER A 363 -32.82 -25.03 19.53
N GLY A 364 -31.59 -24.88 20.03
CA GLY A 364 -30.55 -24.03 19.44
C GLY A 364 -30.80 -22.54 19.63
N SER A 365 -31.77 -22.14 20.47
CA SER A 365 -32.08 -20.72 20.66
C SER A 365 -31.00 -20.02 21.49
N GLU A 366 -30.66 -18.81 21.07
CA GLU A 366 -29.62 -17.98 21.67
C GLU A 366 -30.24 -16.79 22.43
N THR A 367 -29.77 -16.54 23.64
CA THR A 367 -30.15 -15.38 24.46
C THR A 367 -28.89 -14.65 24.90
N VAL A 368 -28.72 -13.41 24.45
CA VAL A 368 -27.63 -12.54 24.91
C VAL A 368 -27.93 -12.09 26.34
N LEU A 369 -26.98 -12.31 27.25
CA LEU A 369 -27.13 -12.08 28.69
C LEU A 369 -26.52 -10.76 29.15
N THR A 370 -25.56 -10.22 28.41
CA THR A 370 -24.82 -9.01 28.76
C THR A 370 -24.83 -7.99 27.62
N ASP A 371 -24.51 -6.74 27.93
CA ASP A 371 -24.46 -5.61 27.00
C ASP A 371 -23.22 -4.76 27.30
N HIS A 372 -22.05 -5.41 27.38
CA HIS A 372 -20.76 -4.75 27.64
C HIS A 372 -20.14 -4.17 26.36
N GLY A 373 -20.60 -4.59 25.19
CA GLY A 373 -20.11 -4.26 23.85
C GLY A 373 -20.34 -2.81 23.44
N ALA A 374 -21.27 -2.09 24.09
CA ALA A 374 -21.37 -0.63 24.00
C ALA A 374 -20.28 0.11 24.82
N GLY A 375 -19.36 -0.61 25.45
CA GLY A 375 -18.44 -0.12 26.48
C GLY A 375 -19.16 0.10 27.82
N LEU A 376 -18.38 0.22 28.91
CA LEU A 376 -18.95 0.58 30.22
C LEU A 376 -19.60 1.98 30.11
N ASP A 377 -20.84 2.12 30.58
CA ASP A 377 -21.65 3.36 30.50
C ASP A 377 -21.96 3.87 29.08
N GLY A 378 -21.84 3.01 28.05
CA GLY A 378 -22.17 3.38 26.67
C GLY A 378 -21.10 4.22 25.96
N ARG A 379 -19.86 4.22 26.45
CA ARG A 379 -18.72 5.00 25.90
C ARG A 379 -18.35 4.66 24.44
N LEU A 380 -18.78 3.51 23.94
CA LEU A 380 -18.59 3.06 22.56
C LEU A 380 -19.92 2.96 21.80
N ALA A 381 -21.04 3.42 22.37
CA ALA A 381 -22.35 3.34 21.73
C ALA A 381 -22.46 4.17 20.44
N ASP A 382 -21.56 5.15 20.24
CA ASP A 382 -21.46 5.98 19.04
C ASP A 382 -20.35 5.50 18.07
N VAL A 383 -19.66 4.39 18.37
CA VAL A 383 -18.55 3.89 17.56
C VAL A 383 -19.04 2.87 16.54
N GLU A 384 -18.59 3.03 15.30
CA GLU A 384 -18.86 2.11 14.20
C GLU A 384 -17.54 1.48 13.70
N LEU A 385 -17.47 0.15 13.74
CA LEU A 385 -16.32 -0.63 13.30
C LEU A 385 -16.36 -0.88 11.78
N PHE A 386 -15.17 -0.94 11.17
CA PHE A 386 -15.00 -1.53 9.85
C PHE A 386 -15.06 -3.06 9.99
N VAL A 387 -16.12 -3.65 9.48
CA VAL A 387 -16.28 -5.12 9.43
C VAL A 387 -15.35 -5.67 8.33
N PRO A 388 -14.51 -6.67 8.63
CA PRO A 388 -13.62 -7.25 7.63
C PRO A 388 -14.39 -7.92 6.47
N GLU A 389 -13.99 -7.66 5.22
CA GLU A 389 -14.54 -8.28 4.00
C GLU A 389 -13.78 -9.57 3.69
N GLU A 390 -14.49 -10.72 3.60
CA GLU A 390 -13.87 -12.00 3.22
C GLU A 390 -13.40 -11.98 1.76
N ARG A 391 -12.19 -12.48 1.52
CA ARG A 391 -11.66 -12.79 0.19
C ARG A 391 -10.98 -14.16 0.19
N THR A 392 -10.94 -14.81 -0.96
CA THR A 392 -10.16 -16.03 -1.18
C THR A 392 -9.30 -15.85 -2.42
N PHE A 393 -8.02 -16.18 -2.30
CA PHE A 393 -7.03 -16.09 -3.35
C PHE A 393 -6.60 -17.49 -3.78
N THR A 394 -6.34 -17.66 -5.07
CA THR A 394 -5.75 -18.88 -5.62
C THR A 394 -4.29 -18.61 -5.90
N ILE A 395 -3.42 -19.31 -5.17
CA ILE A 395 -1.97 -19.21 -5.32
C ILE A 395 -1.54 -20.00 -6.56
N SER A 396 -0.40 -19.65 -7.14
CA SER A 396 0.14 -20.21 -8.37
C SER A 396 0.32 -21.74 -8.34
N ASP A 397 0.46 -22.34 -7.16
CA ASP A 397 0.53 -23.79 -6.94
C ASP A 397 -0.85 -24.47 -6.76
N GLY A 398 -1.94 -23.69 -6.82
CA GLY A 398 -3.32 -24.14 -6.68
C GLY A 398 -3.90 -24.01 -5.27
N THR A 399 -3.08 -23.64 -4.28
CA THR A 399 -3.52 -23.48 -2.88
C THR A 399 -4.59 -22.39 -2.79
N GLN A 400 -5.67 -22.67 -2.05
CA GLN A 400 -6.71 -21.69 -1.75
C GLN A 400 -6.40 -21.03 -0.41
N VAL A 401 -6.19 -19.72 -0.42
CA VAL A 401 -5.82 -18.95 0.76
C VAL A 401 -6.94 -17.98 1.10
N GLN A 402 -7.53 -18.13 2.28
CA GLN A 402 -8.55 -17.20 2.78
C GLN A 402 -7.87 -15.94 3.34
N ALA A 403 -8.49 -14.79 3.18
CA ALA A 403 -8.04 -13.54 3.75
C ALA A 403 -9.22 -12.62 4.10
N TRP A 404 -8.92 -11.54 4.82
CA TRP A 404 -9.84 -10.48 5.18
C TRP A 404 -9.28 -9.12 4.80
N LEU A 405 -10.15 -8.23 4.31
CA LEU A 405 -9.82 -6.83 4.04
C LEU A 405 -10.53 -5.91 5.04
N VAL A 406 -9.76 -5.15 5.82
CA VAL A 406 -10.29 -4.07 6.67
C VAL A 406 -10.02 -2.74 5.99
N ARG A 407 -11.08 -2.06 5.52
CA ARG A 407 -10.96 -0.81 4.75
C ARG A 407 -12.24 0.02 4.81
N ASP A 408 -12.10 1.30 4.49
CA ASP A 408 -13.23 2.19 4.19
C ASP A 408 -13.68 1.98 2.73
N THR A 409 -14.82 1.32 2.52
CA THR A 409 -15.32 0.95 1.19
C THR A 409 -15.83 2.14 0.38
N GLU A 410 -16.11 3.27 1.04
CA GLU A 410 -16.52 4.52 0.37
C GLU A 410 -15.35 5.21 -0.33
N ARG A 411 -14.11 4.84 0.01
CA ARG A 411 -12.90 5.36 -0.64
C ARG A 411 -12.52 4.47 -1.82
N THR A 412 -12.47 5.07 -3.01
CA THR A 412 -12.11 4.40 -4.26
C THR A 412 -10.65 4.67 -4.67
N GLY A 413 -10.12 3.86 -5.60
CA GLY A 413 -8.77 3.95 -6.14
C GLY A 413 -7.67 3.31 -5.27
N PRO A 414 -6.41 3.25 -5.78
CA PRO A 414 -5.30 2.60 -5.07
C PRO A 414 -4.98 3.26 -3.73
N ARG A 415 -4.91 2.47 -2.67
CA ARG A 415 -4.68 2.92 -1.29
C ARG A 415 -3.35 2.39 -0.74
N PRO A 416 -2.74 3.05 0.25
CA PRO A 416 -1.66 2.42 1.02
C PRO A 416 -2.19 1.14 1.67
N LEU A 417 -1.40 0.08 1.64
CA LEU A 417 -1.81 -1.23 2.13
C LEU A 417 -0.84 -1.73 3.20
N LEU A 418 -1.39 -2.19 4.32
CA LEU A 418 -0.68 -2.91 5.37
C LEU A 418 -1.02 -4.40 5.29
N LEU A 419 -0.02 -5.25 5.02
CA LEU A 419 -0.11 -6.69 5.21
C LEU A 419 0.18 -6.98 6.69
N ASP A 420 -0.77 -7.58 7.40
CA ASP A 420 -0.57 -8.01 8.80
C ASP A 420 -0.58 -9.54 8.91
N VAL A 421 0.54 -10.09 9.38
CA VAL A 421 0.76 -11.53 9.50
C VAL A 421 0.52 -11.97 10.94
N HIS A 422 -0.39 -12.93 11.13
CA HIS A 422 -0.67 -13.46 12.48
C HIS A 422 0.50 -14.28 13.04
N GLY A 423 0.56 -14.37 14.37
CA GLY A 423 1.44 -15.30 15.09
C GLY A 423 0.98 -16.77 14.96
N GLY A 424 1.83 -17.73 15.33
CA GLY A 424 1.55 -19.16 15.17
C GLY A 424 2.80 -19.95 14.77
N PRO A 425 2.83 -20.60 13.58
CA PRO A 425 1.99 -20.34 12.41
C PRO A 425 0.57 -20.94 12.50
N HIS A 426 0.35 -21.85 13.44
CA HIS A 426 -0.94 -22.52 13.67
C HIS A 426 -1.94 -21.65 14.44
N ASN A 427 -2.29 -20.50 13.86
CA ASN A 427 -3.42 -19.67 14.26
C ASN A 427 -4.19 -19.26 12.98
N ALA A 428 -5.16 -18.37 13.08
CA ALA A 428 -5.84 -17.82 11.91
C ALA A 428 -6.62 -16.54 12.25
N TRP A 429 -6.58 -15.59 11.32
CA TRP A 429 -7.49 -14.44 11.28
C TRP A 429 -8.94 -14.87 11.05
N ASN A 430 -9.85 -14.06 11.56
CA ASN A 430 -11.29 -14.20 11.38
C ASN A 430 -11.94 -12.80 11.41
N ALA A 431 -13.26 -12.73 11.16
CA ALA A 431 -13.96 -11.46 11.09
C ALA A 431 -14.38 -10.86 12.45
N ALA A 432 -14.10 -11.52 13.59
CA ALA A 432 -14.51 -11.00 14.90
C ALA A 432 -13.79 -9.69 15.24
N ALA A 433 -14.44 -8.84 16.04
CA ALA A 433 -13.81 -7.63 16.57
C ALA A 433 -12.60 -8.00 17.44
N ASP A 434 -11.46 -7.39 17.12
CA ASP A 434 -10.16 -7.76 17.68
C ASP A 434 -9.63 -6.68 18.64
N GLU A 435 -9.42 -7.07 19.90
CA GLU A 435 -8.91 -6.16 20.93
C GLU A 435 -7.37 -6.02 20.98
N MET A 436 -6.66 -6.87 20.23
CA MET A 436 -5.20 -6.92 20.20
C MET A 436 -4.64 -5.99 19.12
N HIS A 437 -5.28 -5.94 17.95
CA HIS A 437 -4.80 -5.19 16.79
C HIS A 437 -5.64 -3.95 16.46
N PHE A 438 -5.93 -3.13 17.48
CA PHE A 438 -6.71 -1.87 17.37
C PHE A 438 -6.25 -0.92 16.24
N TYR A 439 -4.98 -0.99 15.86
CA TYR A 439 -4.42 -0.19 14.77
C TYR A 439 -5.03 -0.53 13.40
N HIS A 440 -5.65 -1.71 13.20
CA HIS A 440 -6.37 -2.03 11.96
C HIS A 440 -7.50 -1.03 11.69
N GLN A 441 -8.34 -0.80 12.70
CA GLN A 441 -9.47 0.13 12.62
C GLN A 441 -8.98 1.58 12.43
N GLN A 442 -7.90 1.96 13.10
CA GLN A 442 -7.33 3.30 12.95
C GLN A 442 -6.75 3.54 11.55
N LEU A 443 -6.02 2.57 10.98
CA LEU A 443 -5.48 2.66 9.63
C LEU A 443 -6.59 2.69 8.58
N ALA A 444 -7.61 1.84 8.71
CA ALA A 444 -8.79 1.87 7.85
C ALA A 444 -9.48 3.25 7.89
N ALA A 445 -9.64 3.85 9.08
CA ALA A 445 -10.19 5.20 9.23
C ALA A 445 -9.32 6.28 8.55
N ARG A 446 -8.00 6.07 8.46
CA ARG A 446 -7.04 6.92 7.73
C ARG A 446 -6.97 6.58 6.23
N GLY A 447 -7.78 5.63 5.77
CA GLY A 447 -7.92 5.25 4.37
C GLY A 447 -6.82 4.32 3.87
N TRP A 448 -6.27 3.50 4.76
CA TRP A 448 -5.49 2.33 4.40
C TRP A 448 -6.38 1.13 4.11
N VAL A 449 -5.83 0.17 3.37
CA VAL A 449 -6.34 -1.19 3.30
C VAL A 449 -5.48 -2.06 4.22
N VAL A 450 -6.10 -2.82 5.11
CA VAL A 450 -5.38 -3.83 5.91
C VAL A 450 -5.74 -5.21 5.37
N LEU A 451 -4.72 -5.96 4.96
CA LEU A 451 -4.84 -7.32 4.44
C LEU A 451 -4.43 -8.32 5.52
N LEU A 452 -5.37 -9.19 5.90
CA LEU A 452 -5.19 -10.23 6.91
C LEU A 452 -5.28 -11.61 6.24
N VAL A 453 -4.15 -12.28 6.03
CA VAL A 453 -4.09 -13.54 5.27
C VAL A 453 -3.97 -14.74 6.21
N ASN A 454 -4.70 -15.82 5.92
CA ASN A 454 -4.53 -17.14 6.55
C ASN A 454 -3.76 -18.07 5.59
N PRO A 455 -2.41 -17.99 5.58
CA PRO A 455 -1.56 -18.81 4.71
C PRO A 455 -1.65 -20.29 5.07
N ARG A 456 -1.11 -21.18 4.23
CA ARG A 456 -0.82 -22.56 4.65
C ARG A 456 -0.02 -22.53 5.96
N GLY A 457 -0.30 -23.48 6.85
CA GLY A 457 0.09 -23.41 8.25
C GLY A 457 -1.03 -22.95 9.18
N SER A 458 -2.02 -22.20 8.69
CA SER A 458 -3.11 -21.69 9.53
C SER A 458 -4.09 -22.77 9.97
N ASP A 459 -4.73 -22.57 11.11
CA ASP A 459 -5.68 -23.52 11.69
C ASP A 459 -7.13 -23.33 11.17
N GLY A 460 -7.87 -24.43 11.04
CA GLY A 460 -9.27 -24.46 10.61
C GLY A 460 -9.52 -24.81 9.14
N TYR A 461 -8.50 -25.25 8.40
CA TYR A 461 -8.59 -25.59 6.97
C TYR A 461 -8.29 -27.07 6.66
N GLY A 462 -8.15 -27.89 7.69
CA GLY A 462 -7.76 -29.30 7.59
C GLY A 462 -6.26 -29.52 7.84
N GLU A 463 -5.92 -30.72 8.24
CA GLU A 463 -4.58 -31.05 8.75
C GLU A 463 -3.50 -30.92 7.67
N ALA A 464 -3.84 -31.23 6.41
CA ALA A 464 -2.92 -31.06 5.29
C ALA A 464 -2.54 -29.58 5.06
N PHE A 465 -3.45 -28.64 5.33
CA PHE A 465 -3.17 -27.22 5.24
C PHE A 465 -2.39 -26.74 6.47
N PHE A 466 -2.76 -27.24 7.66
CA PHE A 466 -2.07 -27.00 8.92
C PHE A 466 -0.59 -27.40 8.86
N ASP A 467 -0.28 -28.60 8.36
CA ASP A 467 1.09 -29.13 8.26
C ASP A 467 1.88 -28.60 7.05
N GLY A 468 1.25 -27.79 6.18
CA GLY A 468 1.80 -27.37 4.90
C GLY A 468 3.09 -26.53 4.98
N VAL A 469 3.44 -26.04 6.18
CA VAL A 469 4.65 -25.25 6.45
C VAL A 469 5.77 -26.04 7.13
N ASN A 470 5.52 -27.28 7.58
CA ASN A 470 6.44 -28.02 8.43
C ASN A 470 7.80 -28.22 7.73
N GLY A 471 8.88 -27.82 8.41
CA GLY A 471 10.25 -27.86 7.93
C GLY A 471 10.61 -26.79 6.88
N ALA A 472 9.71 -25.85 6.59
CA ALA A 472 9.85 -24.88 5.50
C ALA A 472 9.21 -23.51 5.80
N TRP A 473 9.20 -23.05 7.05
CA TRP A 473 8.69 -21.73 7.42
C TRP A 473 9.33 -20.60 6.61
N GLY A 474 8.54 -19.67 6.10
CA GLY A 474 9.00 -18.60 5.20
C GLY A 474 9.23 -19.08 3.76
N VAL A 475 9.54 -20.36 3.55
CA VAL A 475 9.83 -20.91 2.22
C VAL A 475 8.57 -21.44 1.56
N ALA A 476 7.75 -22.20 2.28
CA ALA A 476 6.55 -22.84 1.74
C ALA A 476 5.37 -21.88 1.62
N ASP A 477 5.29 -20.85 2.46
CA ASP A 477 4.14 -19.99 2.65
C ASP A 477 4.33 -18.54 2.20
N ALA A 478 5.54 -18.12 1.77
CA ALA A 478 5.76 -16.75 1.28
C ALA A 478 4.84 -16.36 0.11
N ALA A 479 4.58 -17.28 -0.82
CA ALA A 479 3.69 -17.06 -1.95
C ALA A 479 2.25 -16.76 -1.50
N ASP A 480 1.82 -17.35 -0.38
CA ASP A 480 0.48 -17.16 0.18
C ASP A 480 0.27 -15.72 0.65
N PHE A 481 1.33 -14.95 0.88
CA PHE A 481 1.26 -13.52 1.21
C PHE A 481 1.50 -12.61 -0.01
N LEU A 482 2.51 -12.92 -0.82
CA LEU A 482 2.95 -12.06 -1.92
C LEU A 482 1.97 -12.06 -3.10
N GLU A 483 1.36 -13.20 -3.43
CA GLU A 483 0.44 -13.27 -4.58
C GLU A 483 -0.93 -12.60 -4.32
N PRO A 484 -1.54 -12.69 -3.12
CA PRO A 484 -2.68 -11.85 -2.79
C PRO A 484 -2.38 -10.35 -2.89
N LEU A 485 -1.18 -9.94 -2.48
CA LEU A 485 -0.73 -8.55 -2.60
C LEU A 485 -0.64 -8.12 -4.07
N ASP A 486 -0.03 -8.95 -4.93
CA ASP A 486 0.05 -8.72 -6.38
C ASP A 486 -1.35 -8.58 -7.00
N THR A 487 -2.27 -9.44 -6.59
CA THR A 487 -3.67 -9.40 -7.04
C THR A 487 -4.33 -8.06 -6.68
N LEU A 488 -4.19 -7.60 -5.43
CA LEU A 488 -4.80 -6.33 -4.98
C LEU A 488 -4.17 -5.10 -5.64
N VAL A 489 -2.89 -5.14 -5.96
CA VAL A 489 -2.22 -4.10 -6.76
C VAL A 489 -2.78 -4.10 -8.20
N ALA A 490 -2.89 -5.26 -8.83
CA ALA A 490 -3.42 -5.38 -10.18
C ALA A 490 -4.91 -4.95 -10.29
N GLU A 491 -5.71 -5.20 -9.25
CA GLU A 491 -7.10 -4.74 -9.14
C GLU A 491 -7.22 -3.23 -8.89
N GLY A 492 -6.10 -2.52 -8.63
CA GLY A 492 -6.10 -1.09 -8.31
C GLY A 492 -6.66 -0.78 -6.91
N ILE A 493 -6.68 -1.76 -6.01
CA ILE A 493 -7.05 -1.59 -4.59
C ILE A 493 -5.84 -1.09 -3.79
N ALA A 494 -4.64 -1.60 -4.08
CA ALA A 494 -3.40 -1.25 -3.41
C ALA A 494 -2.47 -0.40 -4.29
N ASP A 495 -1.86 0.63 -3.71
CA ASP A 495 -0.80 1.42 -4.34
C ASP A 495 0.54 0.68 -4.23
N PRO A 496 1.17 0.25 -5.34
CA PRO A 496 2.42 -0.52 -5.31
C PRO A 496 3.59 0.25 -4.68
N GLU A 497 3.52 1.58 -4.63
CA GLU A 497 4.54 2.42 -4.02
C GLU A 497 4.33 2.64 -2.52
N ARG A 498 3.27 2.07 -1.93
CA ARG A 498 2.86 2.31 -0.54
C ARG A 498 2.43 1.03 0.18
N LEU A 499 3.22 -0.03 -0.02
CA LEU A 499 3.04 -1.32 0.64
C LEU A 499 3.86 -1.37 1.94
N ALA A 500 3.23 -1.80 3.02
CA ALA A 500 3.87 -2.04 4.31
C ALA A 500 3.54 -3.45 4.82
N VAL A 501 4.41 -4.00 5.66
CA VAL A 501 4.22 -5.29 6.32
C VAL A 501 4.44 -5.18 7.82
N THR A 502 3.60 -5.87 8.59
CA THR A 502 3.74 -6.00 10.04
C THR A 502 3.37 -7.42 10.48
N GLY A 503 3.79 -7.78 11.68
CA GLY A 503 3.33 -8.98 12.35
C GLY A 503 4.01 -9.18 13.69
N TYR A 504 3.46 -10.08 14.51
CA TYR A 504 3.98 -10.42 15.83
C TYR A 504 4.25 -11.92 15.96
N SER A 505 5.32 -12.32 16.66
CA SER A 505 5.72 -13.74 16.81
C SER A 505 6.10 -14.35 15.45
N TYR A 506 5.44 -15.43 15.00
CA TYR A 506 5.55 -15.90 13.60
C TYR A 506 5.32 -14.77 12.57
N GLY A 507 4.44 -13.82 12.85
CA GLY A 507 4.27 -12.64 12.00
C GLY A 507 5.49 -11.71 12.01
N GLY A 508 6.20 -11.62 13.13
CA GLY A 508 7.46 -10.88 13.24
C GLY A 508 8.59 -11.59 12.49
N PHE A 509 8.65 -12.92 12.59
CA PHE A 509 9.49 -13.78 11.74
C PHE A 509 9.24 -13.51 10.27
N MET A 510 7.97 -13.60 9.84
CA MET A 510 7.58 -13.43 8.44
C MET A 510 7.84 -12.00 7.95
N THR A 511 7.65 -10.98 8.80
CA THR A 511 8.02 -9.60 8.47
C THR A 511 9.52 -9.49 8.17
N CYS A 512 10.37 -10.10 9.00
CA CYS A 512 11.81 -10.13 8.75
C CYS A 512 12.16 -10.96 7.50
N TRP A 513 11.48 -12.09 7.29
CA TRP A 513 11.71 -12.97 6.15
C TRP A 513 11.34 -12.28 4.84
N LEU A 514 10.13 -11.74 4.72
CA LEU A 514 9.62 -11.07 3.51
C LEU A 514 10.50 -9.86 3.16
N THR A 515 10.85 -9.00 4.11
CA THR A 515 11.71 -7.83 3.85
C THR A 515 13.16 -8.19 3.49
N ALA A 516 13.60 -9.43 3.77
CA ALA A 516 14.90 -9.94 3.34
C ALA A 516 14.88 -10.60 1.95
N HIS A 517 13.69 -10.87 1.40
CA HIS A 517 13.51 -11.59 0.14
C HIS A 517 12.76 -10.80 -0.94
N ASP A 518 12.11 -9.71 -0.57
CA ASP A 518 11.32 -8.87 -1.47
C ASP A 518 11.48 -7.38 -1.12
N ASP A 519 11.66 -6.53 -2.13
CA ASP A 519 11.97 -5.11 -2.01
C ASP A 519 10.75 -4.18 -2.20
N ARG A 520 9.54 -4.74 -2.39
CA ARG A 520 8.31 -3.94 -2.58
C ARG A 520 7.90 -3.13 -1.35
N PHE A 521 8.25 -3.60 -0.15
CA PHE A 521 7.78 -2.99 1.09
C PHE A 521 8.54 -1.70 1.41
N ARG A 522 7.80 -0.61 1.62
CA ARG A 522 8.36 0.69 2.01
C ARG A 522 8.46 0.88 3.52
N ALA A 523 7.77 0.05 4.30
CA ALA A 523 7.88 0.00 5.75
C ALA A 523 7.67 -1.42 6.28
N GLY A 524 8.46 -1.81 7.28
CA GLY A 524 8.28 -3.03 8.05
C GLY A 524 8.11 -2.73 9.54
N VAL A 525 7.24 -3.46 10.24
CA VAL A 525 7.13 -3.44 11.71
C VAL A 525 7.15 -4.88 12.23
N ALA A 526 8.28 -5.29 12.81
CA ALA A 526 8.46 -6.65 13.29
C ALA A 526 8.32 -6.70 14.82
N GLY A 527 7.28 -7.37 15.31
CA GLY A 527 7.01 -7.59 16.72
C GLY A 527 7.31 -9.01 17.17
N GLY A 528 7.77 -9.23 18.41
CA GLY A 528 8.07 -10.60 18.89
C GLY A 528 8.97 -11.37 17.92
N VAL A 529 10.04 -10.70 17.48
CA VAL A 529 10.91 -11.10 16.36
C VAL A 529 11.49 -12.51 16.54
N VAL A 530 11.53 -13.27 15.44
CA VAL A 530 12.46 -14.39 15.24
C VAL A 530 13.25 -14.13 13.96
N SER A 531 14.57 -14.06 14.07
CA SER A 531 15.47 -13.75 12.95
C SER A 531 16.47 -14.88 12.66
N ASP A 532 16.74 -15.73 13.64
CA ASP A 532 17.65 -16.86 13.55
C ASP A 532 17.05 -18.10 14.22
N MET A 533 16.66 -19.07 13.40
CA MET A 533 16.10 -20.34 13.85
C MET A 533 17.11 -21.17 14.66
N THR A 534 18.42 -20.97 14.45
CA THR A 534 19.46 -21.71 15.16
C THR A 534 19.53 -21.28 16.62
N SER A 535 19.56 -19.97 16.90
CA SER A 535 19.51 -19.50 18.29
C SER A 535 18.14 -19.70 18.92
N MET A 536 17.05 -19.62 18.14
CA MET A 536 15.69 -19.89 18.63
C MET A 536 15.58 -21.30 19.25
N TYR A 537 16.15 -22.32 18.59
CA TYR A 537 16.21 -23.69 19.11
C TYR A 537 16.70 -23.79 20.56
N GLY A 538 17.76 -23.05 20.90
CA GLY A 538 18.44 -23.17 22.19
C GLY A 538 17.99 -22.16 23.25
N THR A 539 17.24 -21.12 22.87
CA THR A 539 16.91 -20.00 23.76
C THR A 539 15.43 -19.84 24.05
N SER A 540 14.54 -20.31 23.16
CA SER A 540 13.09 -20.29 23.40
C SER A 540 12.70 -21.29 24.50
N ASP A 541 11.62 -21.00 25.22
CA ASP A 541 11.00 -21.95 26.16
C ASP A 541 10.38 -23.18 25.49
N ASP A 542 10.05 -23.10 24.19
CA ASP A 542 9.52 -24.20 23.38
C ASP A 542 10.47 -24.69 22.26
N GLY A 543 11.69 -24.12 22.17
CA GLY A 543 12.57 -24.27 21.00
C GLY A 543 12.93 -25.72 20.64
N SER A 544 13.11 -26.58 21.64
CA SER A 544 13.38 -28.01 21.40
C SER A 544 12.17 -28.78 20.84
N CYS A 545 10.95 -28.40 21.23
CA CYS A 545 9.71 -28.96 20.72
C CYS A 545 9.48 -28.48 19.29
N MET A 546 9.54 -27.17 19.07
CA MET A 546 9.40 -26.54 17.76
C MET A 546 10.40 -27.13 16.77
N SER A 547 11.68 -27.24 17.13
CA SER A 547 12.71 -27.83 16.27
C SER A 547 12.38 -29.26 15.82
N ARG A 548 11.89 -30.09 16.74
CA ARG A 548 11.62 -31.50 16.49
C ARG A 548 10.36 -31.71 15.64
N TYR A 549 9.32 -30.92 15.88
CA TYR A 549 7.98 -31.19 15.35
C TYR A 549 7.56 -30.20 14.25
N GLU A 550 8.02 -28.95 14.30
CA GLU A 550 7.71 -27.91 13.33
C GLU A 550 8.81 -27.71 12.30
N LEU A 551 10.09 -27.75 12.71
CA LEU A 551 11.23 -27.43 11.84
C LEU A 551 11.92 -28.67 11.24
N GLY A 552 11.36 -29.86 11.48
CA GLY A 552 11.78 -31.12 10.85
C GLY A 552 13.10 -31.73 11.36
N GLY A 553 13.67 -31.23 12.46
CA GLY A 553 14.91 -31.76 13.06
C GLY A 553 15.80 -30.69 13.69
N THR A 554 16.97 -31.08 14.19
CA THR A 554 17.87 -30.16 14.92
C THR A 554 18.74 -29.30 13.98
N PRO A 555 19.22 -28.12 14.42
CA PRO A 555 20.01 -27.21 13.58
C PRO A 555 21.31 -27.80 13.02
N TRP A 556 21.97 -28.73 13.72
CA TRP A 556 23.22 -29.35 13.26
C TRP A 556 23.00 -30.55 12.33
N GLU A 557 21.79 -31.11 12.29
CA GLU A 557 21.39 -32.15 11.34
C GLU A 557 20.86 -31.55 10.04
N ARG A 558 20.36 -30.31 10.09
CA ARG A 558 19.64 -29.62 9.00
C ARG A 558 20.14 -28.19 8.79
N VAL A 559 21.46 -28.05 8.63
CA VAL A 559 22.12 -26.73 8.60
C VAL A 559 21.57 -25.86 7.48
N GLU A 560 21.39 -26.42 6.29
CA GLU A 560 20.91 -25.71 5.11
C GLU A 560 19.45 -25.26 5.26
N GLU A 561 18.57 -26.11 5.80
CA GLU A 561 17.16 -25.76 6.01
C GLU A 561 16.98 -24.69 7.08
N TYR A 562 17.72 -24.77 8.20
CA TYR A 562 17.70 -23.72 9.22
C TYR A 562 18.22 -22.39 8.66
N ALA A 563 19.27 -22.43 7.83
CA ALA A 563 19.78 -21.23 7.16
C ALA A 563 18.76 -20.64 6.16
N ALA A 564 18.03 -21.48 5.43
CA ALA A 564 16.99 -21.06 4.49
C ALA A 564 15.78 -20.43 5.20
N MET A 565 15.39 -20.97 6.35
CA MET A 565 14.28 -20.41 7.15
C MET A 565 14.69 -19.14 7.90
N SER A 566 15.97 -18.96 8.27
CA SER A 566 16.41 -17.84 9.11
C SER A 566 16.58 -16.52 8.34
N PRO A 567 15.77 -15.46 8.59
CA PRO A 567 15.88 -14.18 7.91
C PRO A 567 17.27 -13.54 7.99
N ILE A 568 17.99 -13.75 9.10
CA ILE A 568 19.30 -13.14 9.34
C ILE A 568 20.33 -13.53 8.27
N THR A 569 20.21 -14.70 7.64
CA THR A 569 21.14 -15.15 6.58
C THR A 569 21.08 -14.27 5.33
N ARG A 570 19.95 -13.58 5.15
CA ARG A 570 19.68 -12.66 4.04
C ARG A 570 19.56 -11.21 4.47
N VAL A 571 19.91 -10.87 5.71
CA VAL A 571 19.85 -9.48 6.19
C VAL A 571 20.61 -8.53 5.26
N HIS A 572 21.62 -9.02 4.55
CA HIS A 572 22.39 -8.26 3.57
C HIS A 572 21.57 -7.74 2.36
N GLN A 573 20.33 -8.19 2.16
CA GLN A 573 19.43 -7.79 1.08
C GLN A 573 18.35 -6.79 1.52
N VAL A 574 18.13 -6.63 2.84
CA VAL A 574 17.06 -5.77 3.39
C VAL A 574 17.31 -4.30 3.11
N SER A 575 16.39 -3.62 2.43
CA SER A 575 16.40 -2.16 2.21
C SER A 575 15.26 -1.44 2.95
N THR A 576 14.23 -2.17 3.35
CA THR A 576 13.00 -1.65 3.98
C THR A 576 13.26 -1.09 5.39
N PRO A 577 12.90 0.19 5.66
CA PRO A 577 12.87 0.74 7.01
C PRO A 577 12.08 -0.14 7.99
N THR A 578 12.71 -0.62 9.07
CA THR A 578 12.06 -1.56 10.00
C THR A 578 12.05 -1.08 11.44
N LEU A 579 10.84 -0.97 12.01
CA LEU A 579 10.63 -0.82 13.45
C LEU A 579 10.60 -2.21 14.11
N VAL A 580 11.31 -2.36 15.22
CA VAL A 580 11.36 -3.59 16.01
C VAL A 580 10.69 -3.34 17.37
N LEU A 581 9.64 -4.11 17.69
CA LEU A 581 8.84 -3.98 18.92
C LEU A 581 8.92 -5.29 19.72
N HIS A 582 9.50 -5.27 20.93
CA HIS A 582 9.77 -6.53 21.64
C HIS A 582 9.55 -6.42 23.14
N GLY A 583 8.98 -7.47 23.74
CA GLY A 583 8.91 -7.58 25.21
C GLY A 583 10.30 -7.91 25.77
N ARG A 584 10.78 -7.17 26.77
CA ARG A 584 12.13 -7.42 27.31
C ARG A 584 12.28 -8.81 27.94
N ASP A 585 11.20 -9.32 28.50
CA ASP A 585 11.17 -10.58 29.25
C ASP A 585 10.45 -11.69 28.46
N ASP A 586 10.31 -11.50 27.14
CA ASP A 586 9.80 -12.49 26.20
C ASP A 586 10.74 -13.70 26.13
N LEU A 587 10.24 -14.87 26.51
CA LEU A 587 10.96 -16.14 26.48
C LEU A 587 10.47 -17.09 25.38
N THR A 588 9.32 -16.80 24.77
CA THR A 588 8.83 -17.54 23.60
C THR A 588 9.58 -17.09 22.36
N CYS A 589 9.79 -15.79 22.18
CA CYS A 589 10.68 -15.21 21.19
C CYS A 589 11.78 -14.44 21.94
N PRO A 590 12.89 -15.08 22.32
CA PRO A 590 13.91 -14.44 23.16
C PRO A 590 14.41 -13.12 22.61
N VAL A 591 14.54 -12.09 23.46
CA VAL A 591 14.94 -10.72 23.06
C VAL A 591 16.20 -10.64 22.20
N GLY A 592 17.10 -11.62 22.31
CA GLY A 592 18.27 -11.77 21.44
C GLY A 592 17.93 -11.76 19.95
N GLN A 593 16.77 -12.26 19.54
CA GLN A 593 16.28 -12.24 18.17
C GLN A 593 16.09 -10.80 17.65
N ALA A 594 15.38 -9.95 18.40
CA ALA A 594 15.20 -8.54 18.06
C ALA A 594 16.54 -7.77 18.04
N LEU A 595 17.42 -8.05 19.00
CA LEU A 595 18.74 -7.42 19.07
C LEU A 595 19.62 -7.76 17.86
N GLN A 596 19.63 -9.02 17.43
CA GLN A 596 20.36 -9.47 16.24
C GLN A 596 19.85 -8.76 14.98
N TRP A 597 18.53 -8.71 14.79
CA TRP A 597 17.93 -8.06 13.63
C TRP A 597 18.22 -6.56 13.58
N HIS A 598 17.89 -5.85 14.67
CA HIS A 598 18.09 -4.39 14.75
C HIS A 598 19.56 -3.99 14.56
N THR A 599 20.49 -4.69 15.24
CA THR A 599 21.93 -4.40 15.12
C THR A 599 22.38 -4.56 13.67
N SER A 600 21.96 -5.64 13.01
CA SER A 600 22.33 -5.93 11.63
C SER A 600 21.78 -4.89 10.65
N LEU A 601 20.53 -4.45 10.80
CA LEU A 601 19.95 -3.37 9.99
C LEU A 601 20.69 -2.05 10.20
N ARG A 602 21.02 -1.74 11.46
CA ARG A 602 21.71 -0.51 11.81
C ARG A 602 23.12 -0.45 11.22
N GLU A 603 23.88 -1.54 11.27
CA GLU A 603 25.22 -1.64 10.66
C GLU A 603 25.19 -1.46 9.14
N ARG A 604 24.09 -1.85 8.48
CA ARG A 604 23.87 -1.66 7.04
C ARG A 604 23.42 -0.26 6.65
N GLY A 605 23.10 0.60 7.61
CA GLY A 605 22.52 1.91 7.34
C GLY A 605 21.04 1.88 6.93
N VAL A 606 20.35 0.76 7.13
CA VAL A 606 18.89 0.69 6.96
C VAL A 606 18.23 1.46 8.11
N PRO A 607 17.27 2.36 7.87
CA PRO A 607 16.55 3.03 8.95
C PRO A 607 15.84 2.01 9.85
N THR A 608 16.14 2.04 11.15
CA THR A 608 15.54 1.12 12.12
C THR A 608 15.45 1.76 13.50
N GLU A 609 14.43 1.36 14.26
CA GLU A 609 14.23 1.71 15.66
C GLU A 609 13.94 0.42 16.46
N LEU A 610 14.51 0.30 17.66
CA LEU A 610 14.28 -0.81 18.57
C LEU A 610 13.56 -0.30 19.81
N VAL A 611 12.40 -0.89 20.11
CA VAL A 611 11.59 -0.60 21.30
C VAL A 611 11.50 -1.85 22.14
N LEU A 612 12.00 -1.77 23.37
CA LEU A 612 11.92 -2.85 24.36
C LEU A 612 10.94 -2.46 25.46
N TYR A 613 9.84 -3.20 25.57
CA TYR A 613 8.84 -2.98 26.60
C TYR A 613 9.30 -3.61 27.92
N PRO A 614 9.37 -2.83 29.02
CA PRO A 614 9.85 -3.35 30.30
C PRO A 614 8.83 -4.31 30.91
N ASP A 615 9.34 -5.38 31.53
CA ASP A 615 8.56 -6.37 32.27
C ASP A 615 7.48 -7.08 31.43
N ALA A 616 7.62 -6.98 30.10
CA ALA A 616 6.69 -7.51 29.13
C ALA A 616 7.16 -8.88 28.64
N SER A 617 6.31 -9.89 28.82
CA SER A 617 6.46 -11.23 28.23
C SER A 617 5.87 -11.27 26.82
N HIS A 618 5.91 -12.42 26.14
CA HIS A 618 5.44 -12.57 24.77
C HIS A 618 4.01 -12.05 24.53
N ALA A 619 3.08 -12.31 25.45
CA ALA A 619 1.67 -11.97 25.29
C ALA A 619 1.29 -10.53 25.71
N PHE A 620 2.25 -9.62 25.90
CA PHE A 620 1.97 -8.28 26.46
C PHE A 620 1.05 -7.41 25.58
N ILE A 621 1.02 -7.64 24.25
CA ILE A 621 0.12 -6.91 23.35
C ILE A 621 -1.37 -7.25 23.58
N LEU A 622 -1.63 -8.37 24.26
CA LEU A 622 -2.96 -8.79 24.72
C LEU A 622 -3.14 -8.56 26.22
N LEU A 623 -2.21 -9.04 27.04
CA LEU A 623 -2.36 -9.13 28.51
C LEU A 623 -1.64 -8.02 29.28
N GLY A 624 -0.80 -7.24 28.60
CA GLY A 624 0.04 -6.21 29.22
C GLY A 624 -0.74 -4.96 29.65
N PRO A 625 -0.04 -4.01 30.29
CA PRO A 625 -0.65 -2.78 30.75
C PRO A 625 -1.15 -1.91 29.58
N PRO A 626 -2.22 -1.11 29.79
CA PRO A 626 -2.82 -0.28 28.74
C PRO A 626 -1.82 0.63 28.02
N SER A 627 -0.87 1.24 28.75
CA SER A 627 0.12 2.15 28.17
C SER A 627 0.98 1.48 27.10
N GLN A 628 1.44 0.26 27.35
CA GLN A 628 2.30 -0.49 26.43
C GLN A 628 1.50 -0.97 25.21
N ARG A 629 0.25 -1.42 25.39
CA ARG A 629 -0.63 -1.82 24.28
C ARG A 629 -0.95 -0.65 23.35
N ILE A 630 -1.26 0.52 23.92
CA ILE A 630 -1.53 1.74 23.16
C ILE A 630 -0.27 2.24 22.44
N ASP A 631 0.88 2.23 23.12
CA ASP A 631 2.16 2.62 22.52
C ASP A 631 2.55 1.71 21.35
N TYR A 632 2.40 0.39 21.51
CA TYR A 632 2.61 -0.59 20.44
C TYR A 632 1.77 -0.24 19.21
N ALA A 633 0.45 -0.12 19.37
CA ALA A 633 -0.46 0.18 18.27
C ALA A 633 -0.14 1.53 17.62
N ARG A 634 0.16 2.56 18.42
CA ARG A 634 0.51 3.90 17.92
C ARG A 634 1.78 3.87 17.08
N ARG A 635 2.81 3.16 17.54
CA ARG A 635 4.09 3.05 16.82
C ARG A 635 3.96 2.30 15.50
N VAL A 636 3.12 1.27 15.43
CA VAL A 636 2.78 0.61 14.16
C VAL A 636 2.25 1.64 13.17
N VAL A 637 1.20 2.39 13.55
CA VAL A 637 0.57 3.41 12.69
C VAL A 637 1.56 4.50 12.28
N ASP A 638 2.26 5.08 13.24
CA ASP A 638 3.19 6.19 12.99
C ASP A 638 4.35 5.78 12.08
N TRP A 639 4.86 4.54 12.22
CA TRP A 639 5.97 4.05 11.40
C TRP A 639 5.55 3.80 9.97
N VAL A 640 4.44 3.08 9.76
CA VAL A 640 3.98 2.77 8.40
C VAL A 640 3.57 4.03 7.65
N GLU A 641 2.93 5.00 8.31
CA GLU A 641 2.60 6.29 7.68
C GLU A 641 3.84 7.11 7.35
N ARG A 642 4.82 7.19 8.26
CA ARG A 642 6.06 7.94 8.01
C ARG A 642 6.83 7.42 6.80
N HIS A 643 6.94 6.09 6.66
CA HIS A 643 7.79 5.47 5.65
C HIS A 643 7.06 5.12 4.35
N THR A 644 5.73 5.15 4.33
CA THR A 644 4.92 5.07 3.09
C THR A 644 4.37 6.42 2.62
N ALA A 645 4.68 7.50 3.34
CA ALA A 645 4.36 8.85 2.90
C ALA A 645 5.09 9.11 1.57
N ARG A 646 4.33 9.60 0.58
CA ARG A 646 4.97 10.13 -0.63
C ARG A 646 5.88 11.30 -0.19
N PRO A 647 7.10 11.43 -0.74
CA PRO A 647 7.93 12.58 -0.48
C PRO A 647 7.09 13.85 -0.71
N ALA A 648 7.06 14.75 0.27
CA ALA A 648 6.35 16.01 0.11
C ALA A 648 6.93 16.72 -1.12
N ARG A 649 6.10 16.88 -2.16
CA ARG A 649 6.52 17.58 -3.37
C ARG A 649 6.86 19.03 -2.97
N PRO A 650 8.03 19.57 -3.36
CA PRO A 650 8.40 20.94 -2.99
C PRO A 650 7.38 21.93 -3.55
N ARG A 651 6.87 22.84 -2.72
CA ARG A 651 5.94 23.92 -3.15
C ARG A 651 6.62 24.82 -4.18
N ILE A 652 5.83 25.37 -5.10
CA ILE A 652 6.35 26.33 -6.07
C ILE A 652 6.63 27.66 -5.35
N ASP A 653 7.89 27.95 -5.03
CA ASP A 653 8.31 29.20 -4.39
C ASP A 653 8.39 30.34 -5.41
N ARG A 654 7.38 31.24 -5.39
CA ARG A 654 7.32 32.42 -6.25
C ARG A 654 8.56 33.30 -6.14
N GLU A 655 9.03 33.60 -4.93
CA GLU A 655 10.15 34.51 -4.75
C GLU A 655 11.47 33.89 -5.24
N HIS A 656 11.62 32.57 -5.08
CA HIS A 656 12.74 31.84 -5.65
C HIS A 656 12.79 32.00 -7.17
N TRP A 657 11.69 31.68 -7.85
CA TRP A 657 11.64 31.70 -9.32
C TRP A 657 11.72 33.13 -9.89
N GLU A 658 11.19 34.13 -9.18
CA GLU A 658 11.33 35.54 -9.57
C GLU A 658 12.81 35.98 -9.53
N ARG A 659 13.53 35.65 -8.45
CA ARG A 659 14.97 35.94 -8.36
C ARG A 659 15.78 35.17 -9.41
N ARG A 660 15.40 33.91 -9.68
CA ARG A 660 16.13 33.07 -10.65
C ARG A 660 15.92 33.55 -12.08
N LEU A 661 14.68 33.86 -12.45
CA LEU A 661 14.31 34.47 -13.73
C LEU A 661 15.09 35.76 -13.95
N ALA A 662 15.07 36.69 -12.99
CA ALA A 662 15.76 37.96 -13.12
C ALA A 662 17.26 37.80 -13.39
N ARG A 663 17.92 36.91 -12.64
CA ARG A 663 19.36 36.64 -12.80
C ARG A 663 19.69 36.05 -14.16
N LEU A 664 18.90 35.09 -14.64
CA LEU A 664 19.14 34.45 -15.93
C LEU A 664 18.77 35.37 -17.09
N ALA A 665 17.69 36.13 -16.98
CA ALA A 665 17.30 37.12 -17.98
C ALA A 665 18.35 38.22 -18.14
N GLU A 666 18.94 38.72 -17.04
CA GLU A 666 20.06 39.67 -17.07
C GLU A 666 21.29 39.05 -17.74
N ARG A 667 21.66 37.82 -17.36
CA ARG A 667 22.80 37.09 -17.93
C ARG A 667 22.68 36.92 -19.45
N HIS A 668 21.47 36.61 -19.92
CA HIS A 668 21.17 36.36 -21.33
C HIS A 668 20.71 37.62 -22.09
N GLY A 669 20.76 38.79 -21.45
CA GLY A 669 20.44 40.08 -22.07
C GLY A 669 19.00 40.23 -22.53
N VAL A 670 18.05 39.52 -21.92
CA VAL A 670 16.64 39.50 -22.32
C VAL A 670 15.93 40.81 -21.92
N PRO A 671 15.33 41.58 -22.87
CA PRO A 671 14.65 42.82 -22.54
C PRO A 671 13.43 42.64 -21.64
N GLY A 672 12.59 41.62 -21.89
CA GLY A 672 11.37 41.35 -21.12
C GLY A 672 10.90 39.90 -21.24
N VAL A 673 10.45 39.32 -20.12
CA VAL A 673 10.03 37.91 -20.05
C VAL A 673 8.96 37.67 -18.97
N GLN A 674 8.04 36.75 -19.25
CA GLN A 674 7.15 36.10 -18.28
C GLN A 674 7.51 34.63 -18.16
N LEU A 675 7.52 34.11 -16.92
CA LEU A 675 7.63 32.68 -16.61
C LEU A 675 6.39 32.27 -15.83
N GLY A 676 5.68 31.26 -16.34
CA GLY A 676 4.56 30.60 -15.68
C GLY A 676 4.90 29.17 -15.29
N ILE A 677 4.55 28.77 -14.06
CA ILE A 677 4.65 27.40 -13.55
C ILE A 677 3.29 27.02 -12.94
N LEU A 678 2.71 25.92 -13.40
CA LEU A 678 1.46 25.34 -12.88
C LEU A 678 1.71 23.90 -12.44
N ARG A 679 1.25 23.54 -11.24
CA ARG A 679 1.12 22.16 -10.81
C ARG A 679 -0.33 21.86 -10.42
N HIS A 680 -0.92 20.89 -11.10
CA HIS A 680 -2.27 20.40 -10.84
C HIS A 680 -2.29 19.49 -9.60
N ASP A 681 -3.24 19.74 -8.70
CA ASP A 681 -3.55 18.87 -7.56
C ASP A 681 -4.96 18.25 -7.75
N PRO A 682 -5.08 16.93 -7.98
CA PRO A 682 -6.38 16.26 -8.15
C PRO A 682 -7.28 16.32 -6.92
N ASP A 683 -6.68 16.45 -5.72
CA ASP A 683 -7.38 16.39 -4.43
C ASP A 683 -7.48 17.79 -3.77
N GLY A 684 -7.01 18.84 -4.46
CA GLY A 684 -6.81 20.17 -3.90
C GLY A 684 -6.92 21.32 -4.91
N GLU A 685 -6.24 22.43 -4.60
CA GLU A 685 -6.15 23.60 -5.48
C GLU A 685 -4.84 23.57 -6.26
N ASP A 686 -4.88 23.98 -7.53
CA ASP A 686 -3.68 24.06 -8.36
C ASP A 686 -2.70 25.12 -7.83
N GLU A 687 -1.41 24.79 -7.82
CA GLU A 687 -0.36 25.77 -7.56
C GLU A 687 0.00 26.49 -8.85
N VAL A 688 -0.29 27.80 -8.94
CA VAL A 688 0.02 28.62 -10.12
C VAL A 688 0.90 29.82 -9.74
N VAL A 689 2.06 29.92 -10.38
CA VAL A 689 3.02 31.02 -10.20
C VAL A 689 3.34 31.64 -11.54
N VAL A 690 3.12 32.96 -11.65
CA VAL A 690 3.60 33.79 -12.77
C VAL A 690 4.57 34.81 -12.22
N THR A 691 5.75 34.88 -12.82
CA THR A 691 6.83 35.83 -12.50
C THR A 691 7.27 36.55 -13.76
N THR A 692 7.78 37.77 -13.59
CA THR A 692 8.05 38.68 -14.71
C THR A 692 9.39 39.38 -14.52
N TYR A 693 10.04 39.74 -15.63
CA TYR A 693 11.25 40.55 -15.61
C TYR A 693 11.29 41.50 -16.81
N GLY A 694 11.88 42.68 -16.62
CA GLY A 694 12.25 43.58 -17.72
C GLY A 694 11.10 44.46 -18.26
N VAL A 695 11.20 44.82 -19.53
CA VAL A 695 10.34 45.79 -20.22
C VAL A 695 9.70 45.23 -21.48
N LEU A 696 8.50 45.70 -21.82
CA LEU A 696 7.74 45.33 -23.01
C LEU A 696 8.35 45.92 -24.31
N SER A 697 9.07 47.03 -24.20
CA SER A 697 9.80 47.68 -25.30
C SER A 697 10.95 48.52 -24.75
N LEU A 698 12.12 48.43 -25.39
CA LEU A 698 13.28 49.26 -25.08
C LEU A 698 13.03 50.76 -25.36
N ASP A 699 12.07 51.11 -26.22
CA ASP A 699 11.75 52.51 -26.52
C ASP A 699 10.79 53.11 -25.47
N THR A 700 9.78 52.35 -25.04
CA THR A 700 8.76 52.87 -24.10
C THR A 700 9.10 52.64 -22.64
N GLN A 701 10.00 51.70 -22.34
CA GLN A 701 10.42 51.30 -20.99
C GLN A 701 9.26 50.85 -20.09
N GLN A 702 8.11 50.48 -20.66
CA GLN A 702 6.98 49.95 -19.89
C GLN A 702 7.35 48.59 -19.29
N PRO A 703 7.14 48.36 -17.98
CA PRO A 703 7.51 47.11 -17.33
C PRO A 703 6.65 45.95 -17.84
N VAL A 704 7.21 44.75 -17.86
CA VAL A 704 6.43 43.52 -18.05
C VAL A 704 5.59 43.28 -16.79
N THR A 705 4.28 43.18 -16.94
CA THR A 705 3.33 42.78 -15.88
C THR A 705 2.81 41.36 -16.15
N PRO A 706 2.23 40.65 -15.17
CA PRO A 706 1.62 39.33 -15.40
C PRO A 706 0.51 39.31 -16.46
N ASP A 707 -0.22 40.43 -16.61
CA ASP A 707 -1.32 40.55 -17.58
C ASP A 707 -0.84 41.02 -18.97
N ALA A 708 0.45 41.34 -19.12
CA ALA A 708 1.01 41.74 -20.40
C ALA A 708 0.99 40.57 -21.38
N VAL A 709 0.72 40.86 -22.65
CA VAL A 709 0.53 39.85 -23.69
C VAL A 709 1.73 39.79 -24.61
N PHE A 710 2.13 38.58 -24.95
CA PHE A 710 3.24 38.27 -25.85
C PHE A 710 2.72 37.44 -27.01
N GLN A 711 3.35 37.56 -28.17
CA GLN A 711 3.04 36.65 -29.28
C GLN A 711 3.57 35.26 -28.93
N ILE A 712 2.68 34.26 -28.86
CA ILE A 712 3.08 32.88 -28.50
C ILE A 712 3.58 32.09 -29.72
N GLY A 713 3.63 32.73 -30.89
CA GLY A 713 4.10 32.16 -32.14
C GLY A 713 3.44 30.82 -32.43
N SER A 714 4.24 29.86 -32.87
CA SER A 714 3.77 28.53 -33.28
C SER A 714 3.07 27.70 -32.20
N ILE A 715 3.09 28.08 -30.91
CA ILE A 715 2.19 27.45 -29.91
C ILE A 715 0.72 27.57 -30.35
N THR A 716 0.39 28.60 -31.13
CA THR A 716 -0.90 28.80 -31.82
C THR A 716 -1.39 27.55 -32.57
N LYS A 717 -0.48 26.76 -33.15
CA LYS A 717 -0.84 25.53 -33.87
C LYS A 717 -1.59 24.55 -32.98
N VAL A 718 -1.17 24.40 -31.74
CA VAL A 718 -1.82 23.52 -30.77
C VAL A 718 -3.24 24.01 -30.45
N TRP A 719 -3.44 25.31 -30.45
CA TRP A 719 -4.73 25.94 -30.19
C TRP A 719 -5.69 25.70 -31.37
N THR A 720 -5.21 25.91 -32.61
CA THR A 720 -5.91 25.55 -33.83
C THR A 720 -6.23 24.04 -33.87
N ALA A 721 -5.27 23.19 -33.52
CA ALA A 721 -5.45 21.74 -33.45
C ALA A 721 -6.53 21.34 -32.44
N THR A 722 -6.57 22.01 -31.28
CA THR A 722 -7.61 21.78 -30.26
C THR A 722 -9.00 22.06 -30.82
N VAL A 723 -9.18 23.17 -31.55
CA VAL A 723 -10.47 23.49 -32.19
C VAL A 723 -10.83 22.48 -33.29
N VAL A 724 -9.85 22.01 -34.08
CA VAL A 724 -10.10 20.92 -35.05
C VAL A 724 -10.58 19.66 -34.33
N MET A 725 -9.95 19.30 -33.20
CA MET A 725 -10.35 18.13 -32.43
C MET A 725 -11.71 18.28 -31.73
N GLN A 726 -12.13 19.50 -31.38
CA GLN A 726 -13.51 19.76 -30.96
C GLN A 726 -14.51 19.46 -32.09
N LEU A 727 -14.19 19.84 -33.33
CA LEU A 727 -15.03 19.52 -34.48
C LEU A 727 -15.07 18.01 -34.75
N VAL A 728 -13.98 17.28 -34.45
CA VAL A 728 -13.96 15.80 -34.49
C VAL A 728 -14.84 15.21 -33.39
N ASP A 729 -14.76 15.70 -32.16
CA ASP A 729 -15.63 15.28 -31.06
C ASP A 729 -17.13 15.52 -31.38
N GLU A 730 -17.44 16.61 -32.08
CA GLU A 730 -18.79 16.97 -32.56
C GLU A 730 -19.25 16.13 -33.77
N GLY A 731 -18.36 15.32 -34.36
CA GLY A 731 -18.63 14.55 -35.59
C GLY A 731 -18.75 15.42 -36.86
N LEU A 732 -18.27 16.66 -36.81
CA LEU A 732 -18.26 17.60 -37.94
C LEU A 732 -17.02 17.46 -38.81
N ALA A 733 -15.98 16.79 -38.32
CA ALA A 733 -14.75 16.51 -39.03
C ALA A 733 -14.30 15.06 -38.77
N ASP A 734 -13.61 14.46 -39.75
CA ASP A 734 -12.93 13.17 -39.62
C ASP A 734 -11.43 13.38 -39.90
N LEU A 735 -10.58 12.86 -39.02
CA LEU A 735 -9.12 12.99 -39.12
C LEU A 735 -8.56 12.38 -40.40
N ASP A 736 -9.19 11.33 -40.90
CA ASP A 736 -8.71 10.51 -42.00
C ASP A 736 -9.48 10.75 -43.31
N ALA A 737 -10.50 11.62 -43.28
CA ALA A 737 -11.17 12.07 -44.49
C ALA A 737 -10.30 13.07 -45.29
N PRO A 738 -10.34 13.01 -46.63
CA PRO A 738 -9.66 13.99 -47.46
C PRO A 738 -10.14 15.43 -47.20
N VAL A 739 -9.20 16.37 -47.07
CA VAL A 739 -9.51 17.79 -46.81
C VAL A 739 -10.39 18.40 -47.89
N VAL A 740 -10.27 17.92 -49.14
CA VAL A 740 -11.10 18.36 -50.27
C VAL A 740 -12.59 18.09 -50.12
N GLU A 741 -13.01 17.20 -49.22
CA GLU A 741 -14.43 17.00 -48.92
C GLU A 741 -15.04 18.21 -48.19
N VAL A 742 -14.21 18.92 -47.41
CA VAL A 742 -14.59 20.17 -46.73
C VAL A 742 -14.21 21.40 -47.58
N LEU A 743 -13.05 21.35 -48.25
CA LEU A 743 -12.49 22.41 -49.08
C LEU A 743 -12.41 21.97 -50.56
N PRO A 744 -13.53 21.88 -51.30
CA PRO A 744 -13.51 21.47 -52.71
C PRO A 744 -12.70 22.41 -53.61
N GLU A 745 -12.46 23.65 -53.16
CA GLU A 745 -11.60 24.64 -53.81
C GLU A 745 -10.10 24.38 -53.64
N LEU A 746 -9.67 23.54 -52.69
CA LEU A 746 -8.25 23.30 -52.41
C LEU A 746 -7.53 22.76 -53.65
N ARG A 747 -6.44 23.42 -54.05
CA ARG A 747 -5.53 22.97 -55.11
C ARG A 747 -4.10 23.04 -54.58
N LEU A 748 -3.36 21.95 -54.69
CA LEU A 748 -1.93 21.87 -54.40
C LEU A 748 -1.18 21.52 -55.70
N ALA A 749 0.13 21.75 -55.74
CA ALA A 749 0.93 21.47 -56.95
C ALA A 749 0.88 19.99 -57.38
N ASP A 750 0.72 19.06 -56.43
CA ASP A 750 0.47 17.65 -56.72
C ASP A 750 -1.04 17.34 -56.63
N PRO A 751 -1.69 16.96 -57.75
CA PRO A 751 -3.11 16.61 -57.77
C PRO A 751 -3.46 15.39 -56.92
N ASP A 752 -2.54 14.44 -56.72
CA ASP A 752 -2.81 13.26 -55.90
C ASP A 752 -2.71 13.59 -54.42
N VAL A 753 -1.77 14.45 -54.03
CA VAL A 753 -1.75 15.03 -52.66
C VAL A 753 -3.03 15.80 -52.39
N THR A 754 -3.51 16.61 -53.35
CA THR A 754 -4.78 17.33 -53.23
C THR A 754 -5.95 16.40 -52.90
N LYS A 755 -6.05 15.24 -53.55
CA LYS A 755 -7.16 14.28 -53.35
C LYS A 755 -7.07 13.49 -52.04
N HIS A 756 -5.88 13.36 -51.46
CA HIS A 756 -5.62 12.39 -50.40
C HIS A 756 -5.09 12.99 -49.09
N VAL A 757 -4.67 14.26 -49.09
CA VAL A 757 -4.28 14.93 -47.84
C VAL A 757 -5.46 14.99 -46.88
N THR A 758 -5.20 14.68 -45.60
CA THR A 758 -6.22 14.58 -44.54
C THR A 758 -5.90 15.55 -43.41
N LEU A 759 -6.84 15.76 -42.48
CA LEU A 759 -6.57 16.59 -41.29
C LEU A 759 -5.42 16.01 -40.46
N ARG A 760 -5.31 14.68 -40.35
CA ARG A 760 -4.20 14.01 -39.66
C ARG A 760 -2.85 14.41 -40.27
N HIS A 761 -2.72 14.37 -41.60
CA HIS A 761 -1.50 14.76 -42.31
C HIS A 761 -1.10 16.24 -42.10
N LEU A 762 -2.09 17.13 -41.93
CA LEU A 762 -1.84 18.54 -41.65
C LEU A 762 -1.39 18.75 -40.20
N LEU A 763 -2.08 18.11 -39.25
CA LEU A 763 -1.82 18.22 -37.80
C LEU A 763 -0.47 17.62 -37.39
N ASN A 764 -0.02 16.58 -38.08
CA ASN A 764 1.23 15.88 -37.78
C ASN A 764 2.42 16.29 -38.68
N HIS A 765 2.26 17.29 -39.54
CA HIS A 765 3.29 17.80 -40.47
C HIS A 765 3.84 16.77 -41.47
N THR A 766 3.02 15.81 -41.92
CA THR A 766 3.40 14.86 -42.98
C THR A 766 2.67 15.11 -44.30
N SER A 767 2.13 16.31 -44.51
CA SER A 767 1.34 16.68 -45.70
C SER A 767 2.19 16.81 -46.99
N GLY A 768 3.48 17.11 -46.85
CA GLY A 768 4.40 17.38 -47.96
C GLY A 768 4.24 18.75 -48.62
N ILE A 769 3.26 19.55 -48.19
CA ILE A 769 3.08 20.94 -48.63
C ILE A 769 4.28 21.77 -48.15
N ASP A 770 4.78 22.68 -48.99
CA ASP A 770 5.81 23.61 -48.54
C ASP A 770 5.35 24.45 -47.33
N GLY A 771 6.18 24.44 -46.29
CA GLY A 771 5.84 24.97 -44.98
C GLY A 771 6.04 26.47 -44.81
N ASP A 772 6.77 27.14 -45.70
CA ASP A 772 7.30 28.50 -45.49
C ASP A 772 6.72 29.53 -46.48
N VAL A 773 5.41 29.44 -46.69
CA VAL A 773 4.66 30.38 -47.53
C VAL A 773 4.16 31.53 -46.66
N PHE A 774 4.85 32.67 -46.65
CA PHE A 774 4.51 33.84 -45.81
C PHE A 774 3.85 34.98 -46.61
N THR A 775 3.21 34.66 -47.74
CA THR A 775 2.56 35.64 -48.61
C THR A 775 1.42 36.37 -47.87
N ASP A 776 1.48 37.70 -47.85
CA ASP A 776 0.41 38.53 -47.31
C ASP A 776 -0.76 38.59 -48.30
N THR A 777 -1.90 37.99 -47.92
CA THR A 777 -3.14 37.99 -48.72
C THR A 777 -4.10 39.12 -48.35
N GLY A 778 -3.67 40.02 -47.46
CA GLY A 778 -4.44 41.16 -46.98
C GLY A 778 -5.08 40.93 -45.62
N ARG A 779 -5.75 41.97 -45.12
CA ARG A 779 -6.33 42.04 -43.78
C ARG A 779 -7.80 41.62 -43.70
N GLY A 780 -8.47 41.36 -44.83
CA GLY A 780 -9.87 40.98 -44.87
C GLY A 780 -10.14 39.57 -44.33
N ASP A 781 -11.41 39.27 -44.05
CA ASP A 781 -11.85 37.95 -43.56
C ASP A 781 -11.72 36.85 -44.64
N ASP A 782 -11.48 37.24 -45.89
CA ASP A 782 -11.14 36.36 -47.02
C ASP A 782 -9.65 35.98 -47.07
N CYS A 783 -8.83 36.39 -46.08
CA CYS A 783 -7.38 36.19 -46.13
C CYS A 783 -6.96 34.71 -46.21
N LEU A 784 -7.61 33.80 -45.45
CA LEU A 784 -7.34 32.37 -45.49
C LEU A 784 -7.88 31.71 -46.77
N GLU A 785 -9.00 32.21 -47.32
CA GLU A 785 -9.51 31.77 -48.63
C GLU A 785 -8.49 32.02 -49.74
N ARG A 786 -8.03 33.28 -49.83
CA ARG A 786 -7.01 33.70 -50.79
C ARG A 786 -5.67 33.01 -50.55
N TYR A 787 -5.36 32.68 -49.29
CA TYR A 787 -4.17 31.91 -48.95
C TYR A 787 -4.25 30.48 -49.47
N VAL A 788 -5.40 29.82 -49.32
CA VAL A 788 -5.59 28.46 -49.86
C VAL A 788 -5.53 28.44 -51.39
N GLU A 789 -6.05 29.46 -52.06
CA GLU A 789 -5.98 29.57 -53.54
C GLU A 789 -4.54 29.63 -54.07
N LEU A 790 -3.61 30.29 -53.36
CA LEU A 790 -2.23 30.45 -53.83
C LEU A 790 -1.35 29.20 -53.64
N LEU A 791 -1.80 28.22 -52.83
CA LEU A 791 -1.03 27.00 -52.59
C LEU A 791 -0.88 26.11 -53.82
N GLY A 792 -1.74 26.27 -54.84
CA GLY A 792 -1.64 25.55 -56.10
C GLY A 792 -0.37 25.88 -56.90
N GLU A 793 0.27 27.01 -56.60
CA GLU A 793 1.50 27.48 -57.25
C GLU A 793 2.77 27.10 -56.46
N GLN A 794 2.63 26.50 -55.28
CA GLN A 794 3.74 26.19 -54.36
C GLN A 794 4.28 24.78 -54.57
N THR A 795 5.58 24.58 -54.40
CA THR A 795 6.21 23.27 -54.63
C THR A 795 5.83 22.24 -53.57
N GLN A 796 5.84 20.96 -53.95
CA GLN A 796 5.70 19.83 -53.03
C GLN A 796 7.09 19.37 -52.56
N ASN A 797 7.30 19.29 -51.25
CA ASN A 797 8.63 19.00 -50.67
C ASN A 797 8.92 17.51 -50.54
N HIS A 798 7.90 16.70 -50.23
CA HIS A 798 8.00 15.25 -50.15
C HIS A 798 6.64 14.61 -50.45
N PRO A 799 6.58 13.31 -50.76
CA PRO A 799 5.32 12.59 -50.92
C PRO A 799 4.48 12.62 -49.64
N LEU A 800 3.16 12.57 -49.78
CA LEU A 800 2.21 12.56 -48.67
C LEU A 800 2.52 11.41 -47.70
N GLY A 801 2.64 11.71 -46.41
CA GLY A 801 2.90 10.73 -45.35
C GLY A 801 4.32 10.16 -45.31
N ALA A 802 5.20 10.52 -46.24
CA ALA A 802 6.50 9.84 -46.37
C ALA A 802 7.54 10.23 -45.31
N THR A 803 7.50 11.47 -44.83
CA THR A 803 8.40 11.97 -43.78
C THR A 803 7.75 13.16 -43.07
N TRP A 804 8.38 13.59 -41.99
CA TRP A 804 7.98 14.76 -41.22
C TRP A 804 8.76 15.99 -41.73
N SER A 805 8.02 17.06 -42.04
CA SER A 805 8.59 18.36 -42.38
C SER A 805 7.65 19.44 -41.90
N TYR A 806 8.11 20.26 -40.95
CA TYR A 806 7.29 21.25 -40.28
C TYR A 806 6.62 22.21 -41.28
N CYS A 807 5.31 22.39 -41.18
CA CYS A 807 4.50 23.00 -42.23
C CYS A 807 3.51 24.05 -41.65
N ASN A 808 3.80 25.35 -41.84
CA ASN A 808 2.87 26.41 -41.41
C ASN A 808 1.65 26.48 -42.34
N ALA A 809 1.86 26.33 -43.65
CA ALA A 809 0.78 26.37 -44.64
C ALA A 809 -0.32 25.34 -44.34
N GLY A 810 0.05 24.15 -43.86
CA GLY A 810 -0.92 23.13 -43.45
C GLY A 810 -1.84 23.59 -42.32
N PHE A 811 -1.35 24.40 -41.38
CA PHE A 811 -2.18 24.98 -40.33
C PHE A 811 -3.06 26.11 -40.83
N SER A 812 -2.62 26.91 -41.81
CA SER A 812 -3.51 27.87 -42.49
C SER A 812 -4.64 27.17 -43.25
N VAL A 813 -4.38 26.01 -43.86
CA VAL A 813 -5.44 25.15 -44.43
C VAL A 813 -6.40 24.66 -43.34
N LEU A 814 -5.89 24.21 -42.19
CA LEU A 814 -6.75 23.84 -41.04
C LEU A 814 -7.62 25.01 -40.56
N GLY A 815 -7.08 26.23 -40.52
CA GLY A 815 -7.86 27.43 -40.23
C GLY A 815 -9.01 27.60 -41.23
N ARG A 816 -8.76 27.43 -42.52
CA ARG A 816 -9.81 27.50 -43.54
C ARG A 816 -10.86 26.38 -43.41
N VAL A 817 -10.45 25.19 -42.99
CA VAL A 817 -11.36 24.09 -42.64
C VAL A 817 -12.29 24.50 -41.49
N ILE A 818 -11.73 25.07 -40.42
CA ILE A 818 -12.52 25.60 -39.29
C ILE A 818 -13.52 26.64 -39.81
N GLU A 819 -13.11 27.56 -40.68
CA GLU A 819 -14.02 28.59 -41.22
C GLU A 819 -15.21 27.99 -41.97
N LYS A 820 -14.97 26.98 -42.81
CA LYS A 820 -16.04 26.31 -43.57
C LYS A 820 -16.98 25.52 -42.69
N LEU A 821 -16.46 24.79 -41.69
CA LEU A 821 -17.27 23.94 -40.82
C LEU A 821 -18.06 24.75 -39.79
N THR A 822 -17.53 25.88 -39.34
CA THR A 822 -18.18 26.73 -38.31
C THR A 822 -19.00 27.86 -38.90
N GLY A 823 -18.74 28.28 -40.14
CA GLY A 823 -19.34 29.47 -40.74
C GLY A 823 -18.84 30.79 -40.15
N LYS A 824 -17.73 30.77 -39.39
CA LYS A 824 -17.11 31.92 -38.72
C LYS A 824 -15.70 32.11 -39.23
N THR A 825 -15.11 33.29 -39.04
CA THR A 825 -13.67 33.45 -39.26
C THR A 825 -12.88 32.61 -38.24
N TRP A 826 -11.64 32.26 -38.56
CA TRP A 826 -10.79 31.53 -37.60
C TRP A 826 -10.65 32.30 -36.28
N ASP A 827 -10.49 33.62 -36.34
CA ASP A 827 -10.40 34.51 -35.19
C ASP A 827 -11.63 34.41 -34.26
N GLU A 828 -12.83 34.45 -34.83
CA GLU A 828 -14.09 34.29 -34.09
C GLU A 828 -14.24 32.88 -33.49
N ALA A 829 -13.84 31.85 -34.25
CA ALA A 829 -13.91 30.47 -33.79
C ALA A 829 -12.99 30.23 -32.58
N MET A 830 -11.77 30.78 -32.61
CA MET A 830 -10.84 30.72 -31.47
C MET A 830 -11.44 31.37 -30.22
N ARG A 831 -12.02 32.56 -30.36
CA ARG A 831 -12.64 33.29 -29.24
C ARG A 831 -13.78 32.49 -28.61
N GLU A 832 -14.70 31.99 -29.42
CA GLU A 832 -15.91 31.35 -28.91
C GLU A 832 -15.71 29.93 -28.42
N ARG A 833 -14.89 29.14 -29.13
CA ARG A 833 -14.75 27.70 -28.86
C ARG A 833 -13.63 27.39 -27.88
N LEU A 834 -12.67 28.31 -27.71
CA LEU A 834 -11.51 28.09 -26.85
C LEU A 834 -11.34 29.20 -25.80
N PHE A 835 -11.29 30.48 -26.17
CA PHE A 835 -10.90 31.54 -25.22
C PHE A 835 -11.99 31.76 -24.17
N ALA A 836 -13.24 31.96 -24.59
CA ALA A 836 -14.36 32.19 -23.67
C ALA A 836 -14.63 30.98 -22.75
N PRO A 837 -14.66 29.72 -23.23
CA PRO A 837 -14.85 28.55 -22.36
C PRO A 837 -13.73 28.31 -21.35
N LEU A 838 -12.52 28.79 -21.63
CA LEU A 838 -11.38 28.70 -20.72
C LEU A 838 -11.17 29.95 -19.86
N GLY A 839 -11.97 31.00 -20.07
CA GLY A 839 -11.81 32.28 -19.38
C GLY A 839 -10.52 33.02 -19.74
N LEU A 840 -9.99 32.84 -20.96
CA LEU A 840 -8.75 33.48 -21.43
C LEU A 840 -9.04 34.94 -21.84
N GLU A 841 -9.14 35.82 -20.84
CA GLU A 841 -9.59 37.21 -21.03
C GLU A 841 -8.59 38.08 -21.80
N GLN A 842 -7.31 37.69 -21.86
CA GLN A 842 -6.25 38.47 -22.53
C GLN A 842 -5.80 37.85 -23.86
N ALA A 843 -6.21 36.63 -24.17
CA ALA A 843 -5.87 35.97 -25.42
C ALA A 843 -6.58 36.63 -26.62
N VAL A 844 -5.81 37.02 -27.63
CA VAL A 844 -6.29 37.68 -28.85
C VAL A 844 -5.58 37.13 -30.09
N THR A 845 -6.15 37.33 -31.26
CA THR A 845 -5.55 36.90 -32.54
C THR A 845 -5.22 38.06 -33.47
N LEU A 846 -5.83 39.23 -33.26
CA LEU A 846 -5.66 40.40 -34.12
C LEU A 846 -4.83 41.51 -33.44
N PRO A 847 -3.99 42.24 -34.20
CA PRO A 847 -3.18 43.34 -33.66
C PRO A 847 -4.01 44.46 -33.03
N GLU A 848 -5.14 44.79 -33.63
CA GLU A 848 -6.10 45.80 -33.15
C GLU A 848 -6.71 45.43 -31.79
N GLU A 849 -6.79 44.13 -31.48
CA GLU A 849 -7.24 43.63 -30.18
C GLU A 849 -6.09 43.67 -29.16
N ALA A 850 -4.87 43.32 -29.59
CA ALA A 850 -3.68 43.40 -28.74
C ALA A 850 -3.39 44.83 -28.24
N LEU A 851 -3.75 45.86 -29.02
CA LEU A 851 -3.66 47.28 -28.61
C LEU A 851 -4.50 47.61 -27.37
N LEU A 852 -5.49 46.79 -27.03
CA LEU A 852 -6.31 46.96 -25.82
C LEU A 852 -5.61 46.45 -24.55
N HIS A 853 -4.45 45.79 -24.71
CA HIS A 853 -3.64 45.21 -23.64
C HIS A 853 -2.22 45.80 -23.62
N ALA A 854 -1.48 45.52 -22.54
CA ALA A 854 -0.06 45.82 -22.48
C ALA A 854 0.71 44.80 -23.35
N ALA A 855 0.87 45.09 -24.64
CA ALA A 855 1.48 44.18 -25.61
C ALA A 855 2.99 44.36 -25.71
N ALA A 856 3.72 43.24 -25.68
CA ALA A 856 5.16 43.23 -25.90
C ALA A 856 5.51 43.46 -27.38
N VAL A 857 6.58 44.22 -27.62
CA VAL A 857 7.17 44.39 -28.96
C VAL A 857 8.46 43.60 -29.02
N GLY A 858 8.68 42.87 -30.11
CA GLY A 858 9.87 42.06 -30.27
C GLY A 858 11.14 42.89 -30.37
N HIS A 859 12.26 42.32 -29.97
CA HIS A 859 13.59 42.93 -30.13
C HIS A 859 14.48 42.04 -30.98
N VAL A 860 15.22 42.68 -31.88
CA VAL A 860 16.22 42.05 -32.74
C VAL A 860 17.62 42.54 -32.40
N THR A 861 18.59 41.66 -32.49
CA THR A 861 19.99 41.88 -32.21
C THR A 861 20.72 42.06 -33.54
N GLN A 862 21.36 43.21 -33.71
CA GLN A 862 22.17 43.52 -34.89
C GLN A 862 23.51 44.10 -34.42
N ASP A 863 24.63 43.56 -34.90
CA ASP A 863 25.99 43.95 -34.50
C ASP A 863 26.22 43.94 -32.98
N GLY A 864 25.54 43.03 -32.26
CA GLY A 864 25.59 42.92 -30.80
C GLY A 864 24.76 43.95 -30.02
N ALA A 865 24.00 44.82 -30.69
CA ALA A 865 23.08 45.78 -30.07
C ALA A 865 21.61 45.36 -30.28
N LYS A 866 20.80 45.49 -29.23
CA LYS A 866 19.35 45.20 -29.29
C LYS A 866 18.55 46.44 -29.69
N SER A 867 17.63 46.26 -30.63
CA SER A 867 16.69 47.28 -31.09
C SER A 867 15.29 46.70 -31.25
N VAL A 868 14.27 47.57 -31.24
CA VAL A 868 12.89 47.17 -31.48
C VAL A 868 12.74 46.61 -32.89
N ALA A 869 12.05 45.48 -33.03
CA ALA A 869 11.80 44.83 -34.32
C ALA A 869 11.03 45.77 -35.28
N PRO A 870 11.40 45.83 -36.57
CA PRO A 870 10.78 46.75 -37.53
C PRO A 870 9.35 46.36 -37.92
N ILE A 871 8.95 45.11 -37.64
CA ILE A 871 7.63 44.55 -37.93
C ILE A 871 7.15 43.86 -36.66
N TRP A 872 5.95 44.19 -36.19
CA TRP A 872 5.42 43.62 -34.95
C TRP A 872 4.95 42.17 -35.14
N GLN A 873 4.16 41.88 -36.16
CA GLN A 873 3.47 40.60 -36.33
C GLN A 873 3.56 40.10 -37.78
N LEU A 874 3.48 38.78 -37.97
CA LEU A 874 3.39 38.13 -39.28
C LEU A 874 2.04 38.43 -39.98
N PRO A 875 1.91 38.20 -41.30
CA PRO A 875 0.67 38.42 -42.04
C PRO A 875 -0.52 37.60 -41.48
N ARG A 876 -1.74 38.16 -41.55
CA ARG A 876 -2.99 37.54 -41.03
C ARG A 876 -3.25 36.15 -41.64
N SER A 877 -2.78 35.92 -42.87
CA SER A 877 -2.87 34.64 -43.58
C SER A 877 -2.16 33.46 -42.88
N ILE A 878 -1.27 33.75 -41.92
CA ILE A 878 -0.56 32.77 -41.08
C ILE A 878 -1.18 32.69 -39.67
N GLY A 879 -2.33 33.33 -39.47
CA GLY A 879 -3.12 33.33 -38.23
C GLY A 879 -3.12 32.00 -37.49
N PRO A 880 -3.71 30.96 -38.10
CA PRO A 880 -3.83 29.61 -37.53
C PRO A 880 -2.52 28.93 -37.16
N ALA A 881 -1.39 29.41 -37.68
CA ALA A 881 -0.09 28.84 -37.46
C ALA A 881 0.77 29.62 -36.45
N GLY A 882 0.44 30.88 -36.11
CA GLY A 882 1.38 31.69 -35.33
C GLY A 882 0.93 33.01 -34.73
N LEU A 883 -0.35 33.42 -34.81
CA LEU A 883 -0.75 34.78 -34.43
C LEU A 883 -1.47 34.95 -33.09
N VAL A 884 -1.69 33.89 -32.32
CA VAL A 884 -2.23 34.05 -30.97
C VAL A 884 -1.26 34.88 -30.13
N THR A 885 -1.81 35.86 -29.43
CA THR A 885 -1.11 36.69 -28.46
C THR A 885 -1.77 36.47 -27.11
N ALA A 886 -1.00 36.11 -26.10
CA ALA A 886 -1.53 35.72 -24.79
C ALA A 886 -0.52 36.05 -23.68
N ASN A 887 -0.97 36.06 -22.42
CA ASN A 887 -0.09 36.10 -21.25
C ASN A 887 0.27 34.67 -20.79
N ALA A 888 1.22 34.54 -19.86
CA ALA A 888 1.64 33.24 -19.34
C ALA A 888 0.52 32.48 -18.61
N ALA A 889 -0.40 33.18 -17.93
CA ALA A 889 -1.52 32.55 -17.21
C ALA A 889 -2.50 31.88 -18.17
N ASP A 890 -2.83 32.53 -19.29
CA ASP A 890 -3.72 31.99 -20.33
C ASP A 890 -3.12 30.75 -20.99
N VAL A 891 -1.82 30.77 -21.27
CA VAL A 891 -1.11 29.60 -21.82
C VAL A 891 -1.13 28.44 -20.82
N LEU A 892 -0.97 28.70 -19.52
CA LEU A 892 -1.08 27.67 -18.48
C LEU A 892 -2.50 27.15 -18.31
N ALA A 893 -3.53 28.00 -18.40
CA ALA A 893 -4.92 27.58 -18.35
C ALA A 893 -5.29 26.66 -19.52
N PHE A 894 -4.78 26.98 -20.71
CA PHE A 894 -4.88 26.09 -21.87
C PHE A 894 -4.15 24.76 -21.65
N ALA A 895 -2.91 24.79 -21.14
CA ALA A 895 -2.14 23.58 -20.84
C ALA A 895 -2.81 22.71 -19.77
N ARG A 896 -3.40 23.33 -18.74
CA ARG A 896 -4.16 22.67 -17.69
C ARG A 896 -5.34 21.90 -18.25
N MET A 897 -6.10 22.46 -19.20
CA MET A 897 -7.22 21.76 -19.84
C MET A 897 -6.76 20.46 -20.52
N HIS A 898 -5.58 20.44 -21.14
CA HIS A 898 -5.00 19.21 -21.69
C HIS A 898 -4.52 18.24 -20.60
N LEU A 899 -3.89 18.75 -19.52
CA LEU A 899 -3.48 17.95 -18.35
C LEU A 899 -4.64 17.20 -17.69
N THR A 900 -5.83 17.81 -17.65
CA THR A 900 -7.03 17.28 -16.99
C THR A 900 -7.95 16.52 -17.96
N GLY A 901 -7.45 16.10 -19.13
CA GLY A 901 -8.23 15.31 -20.09
C GLY A 901 -9.41 16.09 -20.69
N GLY A 902 -9.21 17.37 -20.97
CA GLY A 902 -10.15 18.22 -21.69
C GLY A 902 -11.06 19.08 -20.81
N VAL A 903 -10.74 19.27 -19.52
CA VAL A 903 -11.61 19.94 -18.54
C VAL A 903 -11.01 21.27 -18.06
N ALA A 904 -11.76 22.35 -18.21
CA ALA A 904 -11.41 23.69 -17.75
C ALA A 904 -11.38 23.79 -16.20
N ALA A 905 -10.88 24.91 -15.68
CA ALA A 905 -10.75 25.12 -14.23
C ALA A 905 -12.11 25.21 -13.51
N ASP A 906 -13.16 25.65 -14.20
CA ASP A 906 -14.53 25.74 -13.69
C ASP A 906 -15.31 24.41 -13.79
N GLY A 907 -14.66 23.33 -14.25
CA GLY A 907 -15.28 22.03 -14.49
C GLY A 907 -15.95 21.88 -15.86
N GLY A 908 -15.96 22.93 -16.69
CA GLY A 908 -16.47 22.89 -18.06
C GLY A 908 -15.65 21.95 -18.95
N ARG A 909 -16.33 21.11 -19.74
CA ARG A 909 -15.66 20.25 -20.72
C ARG A 909 -15.44 21.00 -22.03
N VAL A 910 -14.18 21.18 -22.40
CA VAL A 910 -13.76 21.87 -23.63
C VAL A 910 -13.38 20.86 -24.71
N LEU A 911 -12.81 19.72 -24.31
CA LEU A 911 -12.39 18.64 -25.20
C LEU A 911 -12.75 17.28 -24.57
N SER A 912 -12.99 16.24 -25.38
CA SER A 912 -13.12 14.89 -24.84
C SER A 912 -11.77 14.39 -24.33
N ALA A 913 -11.79 13.52 -23.32
CA ALA A 913 -10.55 12.92 -22.80
C ALA A 913 -9.82 12.09 -23.87
N ALA A 914 -10.58 11.45 -24.77
CA ALA A 914 -10.03 10.69 -25.90
C ALA A 914 -9.30 11.62 -26.89
N SER A 915 -9.90 12.76 -27.23
CA SER A 915 -9.28 13.73 -28.13
C SER A 915 -8.06 14.42 -27.50
N ALA A 916 -8.11 14.76 -26.21
CA ALA A 916 -6.95 15.28 -25.49
C ALA A 916 -5.77 14.30 -25.50
N ALA A 917 -6.04 13.01 -25.24
CA ALA A 917 -5.03 11.95 -25.31
C ALA A 917 -4.50 11.76 -26.74
N ALA A 918 -5.39 11.69 -27.73
CA ALA A 918 -5.02 11.52 -29.14
C ALA A 918 -4.12 12.67 -29.65
N MET A 919 -4.31 13.89 -29.16
CA MET A 919 -3.43 15.01 -29.49
C MET A 919 -2.00 14.81 -29.00
N ALA A 920 -1.83 14.24 -27.81
CA ALA A 920 -0.51 13.97 -27.22
C ALA A 920 0.12 12.66 -27.74
N ASP A 921 -0.67 11.76 -28.32
CA ASP A 921 -0.22 10.45 -28.83
C ASP A 921 0.72 10.54 -30.02
N HIS A 922 1.52 9.48 -30.24
CA HIS A 922 2.53 9.45 -31.30
C HIS A 922 1.84 9.38 -32.66
N GLN A 923 2.26 10.25 -33.59
CA GLN A 923 1.74 10.29 -34.96
C GLN A 923 2.87 10.19 -36.00
N ALA A 924 4.03 10.78 -35.73
CA ALA A 924 5.18 10.77 -36.64
C ALA A 924 6.51 10.87 -35.89
N ASP A 925 7.55 10.22 -36.41
CA ASP A 925 8.92 10.39 -35.94
C ASP A 925 9.57 11.61 -36.58
N LEU A 926 10.36 12.35 -35.81
CA LEU A 926 11.18 13.43 -36.34
C LEU A 926 12.51 12.85 -36.85
N PRO A 927 12.93 13.19 -38.09
CA PRO A 927 14.26 12.83 -38.58
C PRO A 927 15.38 13.39 -37.68
N ASP A 928 15.17 14.60 -37.15
CA ASP A 928 16.02 15.21 -36.13
C ASP A 928 15.37 15.09 -34.75
N LYS A 929 15.94 14.22 -33.91
CA LYS A 929 15.44 13.91 -32.56
C LYS A 929 15.93 14.87 -31.47
N TYR A 930 16.73 15.88 -31.82
CA TYR A 930 17.49 16.67 -30.84
C TYR A 930 17.10 18.16 -30.82
N SER A 931 16.72 18.74 -31.97
CA SER A 931 16.47 20.19 -32.02
C SER A 931 15.12 20.60 -31.43
N LEU A 932 14.07 19.83 -31.71
CA LEU A 932 12.70 20.08 -31.24
C LEU A 932 12.30 18.98 -30.26
N GLY A 933 11.95 17.79 -30.74
CA GLY A 933 11.58 16.64 -29.91
C GLY A 933 11.91 15.33 -30.61
N ASP A 934 11.54 14.21 -30.01
CA ASP A 934 11.78 12.88 -30.60
C ASP A 934 10.71 12.45 -31.61
N SER A 935 9.49 12.99 -31.46
CA SER A 935 8.32 12.63 -32.24
C SER A 935 7.25 13.74 -32.17
N TRP A 936 6.18 13.56 -32.93
CA TRP A 936 5.09 14.52 -33.07
C TRP A 936 3.73 13.87 -32.81
N GLY A 937 2.81 14.62 -32.20
CA GLY A 937 1.40 14.25 -32.00
C GLY A 937 0.45 14.99 -32.94
N LEU A 938 -0.82 15.15 -32.59
CA LEU A 938 -1.72 16.02 -33.36
C LEU A 938 -1.55 17.46 -32.84
N GLY A 939 -0.57 18.16 -33.40
CA GLY A 939 -0.21 19.52 -33.02
C GLY A 939 0.84 19.63 -31.90
N TRP A 940 1.01 18.61 -31.06
CA TRP A 940 2.02 18.62 -29.98
C TRP A 940 3.39 18.10 -30.42
N ILE A 941 4.45 18.72 -29.91
CA ILE A 941 5.81 18.15 -29.92
C ILE A 941 5.90 17.16 -28.77
N ARG A 942 6.52 16.00 -29.00
CA ARG A 942 6.76 14.97 -27.97
C ARG A 942 8.25 14.87 -27.66
N PHE A 943 8.55 14.75 -26.38
CA PHE A 943 9.91 14.67 -25.84
C PHE A 943 10.02 13.47 -24.88
N GLY A 944 11.18 12.81 -24.89
CA GLY A 944 11.57 11.78 -23.92
C GLY A 944 12.63 12.35 -22.98
N TRP A 945 12.24 12.69 -21.75
CA TRP A 945 13.14 13.24 -20.74
C TRP A 945 13.26 12.24 -19.59
N ASP A 946 14.46 11.72 -19.35
CA ASP A 946 14.72 10.74 -18.28
C ASP A 946 13.75 9.54 -18.28
N GLY A 947 13.47 8.99 -19.46
CA GLY A 947 12.51 7.88 -19.64
C GLY A 947 11.03 8.28 -19.55
N ARG A 948 10.73 9.56 -19.30
CA ARG A 948 9.37 10.08 -19.09
C ARG A 948 8.87 10.84 -20.31
N ARG A 949 7.54 10.84 -20.50
CA ARG A 949 6.90 11.50 -21.65
C ARG A 949 6.51 12.93 -21.29
N VAL A 950 7.17 13.88 -21.95
CA VAL A 950 6.81 15.30 -21.94
C VAL A 950 6.22 15.65 -23.29
N TYR A 951 5.23 16.53 -23.32
CA TYR A 951 4.79 17.17 -24.56
C TYR A 951 4.80 18.69 -24.41
N GLY A 952 4.77 19.40 -25.51
CA GLY A 952 4.91 20.85 -25.49
C GLY A 952 5.00 21.44 -26.89
N HIS A 953 5.26 22.74 -26.99
CA HIS A 953 5.49 23.40 -28.26
C HIS A 953 6.34 24.67 -28.07
N ASP A 954 7.12 25.02 -29.08
CA ASP A 954 7.94 26.24 -29.14
C ASP A 954 7.38 27.19 -30.20
N GLY A 955 7.42 28.49 -29.95
CA GLY A 955 6.86 29.50 -30.84
C GLY A 955 7.79 30.68 -31.01
N ASN A 956 8.19 30.96 -32.25
CA ASN A 956 8.99 32.13 -32.57
C ASN A 956 8.22 33.05 -33.51
N THR A 957 8.30 34.35 -33.26
CA THR A 957 7.91 35.41 -34.20
C THR A 957 9.06 36.42 -34.31
N ILE A 958 8.82 37.56 -34.96
CA ILE A 958 9.86 38.56 -35.20
C ILE A 958 10.25 39.21 -33.86
N GLY A 959 11.42 38.82 -33.33
CA GLY A 959 11.95 39.32 -32.07
C GLY A 959 11.20 38.86 -30.81
N GLN A 960 10.34 37.83 -30.89
CA GLN A 960 9.70 37.21 -29.72
C GLN A 960 9.81 35.68 -29.78
N ALA A 961 9.86 35.05 -28.61
CA ALA A 961 9.89 33.61 -28.46
C ALA A 961 9.02 33.13 -27.29
N ALA A 962 8.48 31.93 -27.41
CA ALA A 962 7.61 31.30 -26.43
C ALA A 962 7.92 29.80 -26.34
N PHE A 963 7.86 29.24 -25.13
CA PHE A 963 8.16 27.84 -24.86
C PHE A 963 7.14 27.28 -23.89
N LEU A 964 6.56 26.11 -24.18
CA LEU A 964 5.63 25.41 -23.29
C LEU A 964 6.03 23.95 -23.15
N ARG A 965 6.12 23.44 -21.92
CA ARG A 965 6.31 22.01 -21.63
C ARG A 965 5.29 21.55 -20.60
N VAL A 966 4.80 20.34 -20.78
CA VAL A 966 3.77 19.71 -19.97
C VAL A 966 4.23 18.28 -19.66
N LEU A 967 4.28 17.95 -18.37
CA LEU A 967 4.62 16.64 -17.82
C LEU A 967 3.38 16.06 -17.10
N PRO A 968 2.58 15.23 -17.78
CA PRO A 968 1.29 14.76 -17.28
C PRO A 968 1.37 14.00 -15.96
N GLU A 969 2.33 13.09 -15.83
CA GLU A 969 2.52 12.26 -14.63
C GLU A 969 2.82 13.05 -13.35
N ALA A 970 3.39 14.26 -13.48
CA ALA A 970 3.66 15.16 -12.38
C ALA A 970 2.57 16.23 -12.20
N GLY A 971 1.60 16.30 -13.12
CA GLY A 971 0.63 17.39 -13.21
C GLY A 971 1.27 18.76 -13.47
N LEU A 972 2.48 18.80 -14.05
CA LEU A 972 3.31 20.02 -14.14
C LEU A 972 3.25 20.62 -15.55
N ALA A 973 2.96 21.92 -15.66
CA ALA A 973 3.09 22.70 -16.89
C ALA A 973 3.96 23.94 -16.65
N VAL A 974 4.86 24.24 -17.58
CA VAL A 974 5.79 25.38 -17.50
C VAL A 974 5.79 26.12 -18.83
N THR A 975 5.60 27.44 -18.79
CA THR A 975 5.63 28.30 -19.97
C THR A 975 6.58 29.49 -19.79
N MET A 976 7.27 29.90 -20.84
CA MET A 976 8.07 31.13 -20.86
C MET A 976 7.75 31.92 -22.11
N LEU A 977 7.41 33.20 -21.94
CA LEU A 977 7.10 34.15 -23.03
C LEU A 977 8.07 35.31 -22.97
N THR A 978 8.73 35.66 -24.07
CA THR A 978 9.82 36.65 -24.07
C THR A 978 9.87 37.45 -25.36
N ASN A 979 10.24 38.72 -25.27
CA ASN A 979 10.34 39.64 -26.40
C ASN A 979 11.77 39.80 -26.92
N ASN A 980 12.49 38.67 -26.99
CA ASN A 980 13.89 38.61 -27.34
C ASN A 980 14.18 37.57 -28.44
N ASP A 981 14.96 37.99 -29.45
CA ASP A 981 15.61 37.06 -30.37
C ASP A 981 16.79 36.33 -29.69
N GLY A 982 16.85 35.01 -29.82
CA GLY A 982 17.89 34.20 -29.15
C GLY A 982 17.58 33.83 -27.69
N SER A 983 16.33 33.46 -27.39
CA SER A 983 15.90 33.11 -26.02
C SER A 983 16.07 31.62 -25.63
N ARG A 984 16.72 30.81 -26.48
CA ARG A 984 16.83 29.36 -26.28
C ARG A 984 17.66 29.02 -25.04
N ASP A 985 18.78 29.70 -24.82
CA ASP A 985 19.67 29.39 -23.69
C ASP A 985 19.02 29.72 -22.34
N LEU A 986 18.24 30.81 -22.27
CA LEU A 986 17.41 31.13 -21.10
C LEU A 986 16.38 30.03 -20.82
N TYR A 987 15.68 29.56 -21.86
CA TYR A 987 14.71 28.46 -21.74
C TYR A 987 15.38 27.18 -21.21
N GLU A 988 16.52 26.79 -21.78
CA GLU A 988 17.21 25.56 -21.40
C GLU A 988 17.76 25.61 -19.96
N ASP A 989 18.31 26.75 -19.52
CA ASP A 989 18.74 26.95 -18.14
C ASP A 989 17.55 26.88 -17.16
N LEU A 990 16.47 27.61 -17.44
CA LEU A 990 15.29 27.66 -16.56
C LEU A 990 14.56 26.31 -16.47
N PHE A 991 14.22 25.72 -17.62
CA PHE A 991 13.40 24.50 -17.63
C PHE A 991 14.18 23.31 -17.04
N ARG A 992 15.49 23.23 -17.26
CA ARG A 992 16.33 22.21 -16.63
C ARG A 992 16.27 22.28 -15.11
N GLU A 993 16.32 23.48 -14.53
CA GLU A 993 16.23 23.67 -13.08
C GLU A 993 14.83 23.39 -12.54
N ILE A 994 13.79 23.93 -13.19
CA ILE A 994 12.39 23.78 -12.75
C ILE A 994 11.97 22.31 -12.74
N PHE A 995 12.22 21.57 -13.82
CA PHE A 995 11.82 20.17 -13.90
C PHE A 995 12.65 19.27 -12.97
N ALA A 996 13.94 19.56 -12.78
CA ALA A 996 14.75 18.83 -11.81
C ALA A 996 14.27 19.07 -10.37
N GLU A 997 13.98 20.33 -10.00
CA GLU A 997 13.57 20.69 -8.63
C GLU A 997 12.15 20.25 -8.30
N LEU A 998 11.18 20.50 -9.19
CA LEU A 998 9.76 20.30 -8.90
C LEU A 998 9.25 18.89 -9.24
N ALA A 999 9.92 18.17 -10.13
CA ALA A 999 9.50 16.85 -10.61
C ALA A 999 10.60 15.77 -10.56
N GLY A 1000 11.85 16.13 -10.26
CA GLY A 1000 12.97 15.18 -10.28
C GLY A 1000 13.27 14.63 -11.69
N VAL A 1001 12.96 15.38 -12.75
CA VAL A 1001 13.16 14.97 -14.15
C VAL A 1001 14.33 15.73 -14.77
N GLU A 1002 15.30 15.00 -15.34
CA GLU A 1002 16.43 15.61 -16.05
C GLU A 1002 16.09 15.89 -17.52
N MET A 1003 16.12 17.17 -17.90
CA MET A 1003 16.03 17.59 -19.30
C MET A 1003 17.34 17.25 -20.05
N PRO A 1004 17.30 16.64 -21.25
CA PRO A 1004 18.49 16.33 -22.05
C PRO A 1004 19.39 17.56 -22.29
N ARG A 1005 20.69 17.32 -22.41
CA ARG A 1005 21.66 18.38 -22.74
C ARG A 1005 21.73 18.58 -24.26
N PRO A 1006 21.96 19.81 -24.74
CA PRO A 1006 22.23 20.06 -26.15
C PRO A 1006 23.39 19.21 -26.65
N LEU A 1007 23.33 18.82 -27.93
CA LEU A 1007 24.42 18.10 -28.56
C LEU A 1007 25.68 18.96 -28.58
N THR A 1008 26.81 18.30 -28.38
CA THR A 1008 28.14 18.88 -28.59
C THR A 1008 28.97 17.91 -29.41
N PRO A 1009 29.97 18.38 -30.18
CA PRO A 1009 30.86 17.51 -30.92
C PRO A 1009 31.50 16.45 -30.01
N PRO A 1010 31.52 15.17 -30.42
CA PRO A 1010 32.05 14.10 -29.59
C PRO A 1010 33.55 14.31 -29.33
N GLN A 1011 33.99 13.95 -28.13
CA GLN A 1011 35.42 13.89 -27.76
C GLN A 1011 35.77 12.47 -27.32
N PRO A 1012 36.69 11.76 -28.04
CA PRO A 1012 37.45 12.22 -29.21
C PRO A 1012 36.58 12.38 -30.48
N PRO A 1013 37.01 13.18 -31.48
CA PRO A 1013 36.28 13.39 -32.73
C PRO A 1013 35.99 12.07 -33.47
N VAL A 1014 34.80 11.96 -34.05
CA VAL A 1014 34.40 10.83 -34.90
C VAL A 1014 34.85 11.11 -36.33
N ALA A 1015 35.45 10.12 -36.99
CA ALA A 1015 35.70 10.20 -38.43
C ALA A 1015 34.44 9.72 -39.18
N ALA A 1016 33.88 10.56 -40.05
CA ALA A 1016 32.80 10.17 -40.97
C ALA A 1016 33.09 10.66 -42.38
N ASP A 1017 32.79 9.82 -43.37
CA ASP A 1017 32.90 10.17 -44.79
C ASP A 1017 31.68 11.00 -45.21
N ILE A 1018 31.92 12.23 -45.70
CA ILE A 1018 30.86 13.13 -46.20
C ILE A 1018 30.45 12.77 -47.63
N ALA A 1019 31.27 12.03 -48.39
CA ALA A 1019 31.04 11.77 -49.82
C ALA A 1019 29.64 11.22 -50.17
N PRO A 1020 29.01 10.32 -49.38
CA PRO A 1020 27.65 9.85 -49.65
C PRO A 1020 26.58 10.95 -49.57
N TYR A 1021 26.84 12.00 -48.80
CA TYR A 1021 25.94 13.10 -48.48
C TYR A 1021 26.26 14.38 -49.27
N ALA A 1022 27.40 14.42 -49.96
CA ALA A 1022 27.77 15.54 -50.82
C ALA A 1022 26.80 15.64 -52.02
N GLY A 1023 26.38 16.87 -52.32
CA GLY A 1023 25.40 17.17 -53.35
C GLY A 1023 24.55 18.40 -53.03
N ARG A 1024 23.58 18.66 -53.91
CA ARG A 1024 22.67 19.79 -53.80
C ARG A 1024 21.28 19.33 -53.35
N TYR A 1025 20.79 19.97 -52.31
CA TYR A 1025 19.46 19.79 -51.72
C TYR A 1025 18.67 21.08 -51.93
N GLN A 1026 17.41 20.99 -52.35
CA GLN A 1026 16.62 22.18 -52.66
C GLN A 1026 15.15 22.03 -52.29
N ARG A 1027 14.59 23.09 -51.71
CA ARG A 1027 13.16 23.28 -51.46
C ARG A 1027 12.77 24.73 -51.77
N ALA A 1028 11.49 25.10 -51.62
CA ALA A 1028 11.11 26.50 -51.85
C ALA A 1028 11.90 27.43 -50.91
N GLY A 1029 12.45 28.50 -51.48
CA GLY A 1029 13.13 29.55 -50.71
C GLY A 1029 14.52 29.20 -50.19
N VAL A 1030 15.02 27.97 -50.31
CA VAL A 1030 16.36 27.57 -49.82
C VAL A 1030 17.02 26.53 -50.71
N THR A 1031 18.29 26.77 -51.07
CA THR A 1031 19.20 25.77 -51.63
C THR A 1031 20.30 25.46 -50.62
N MET A 1032 20.59 24.19 -50.40
CA MET A 1032 21.65 23.72 -49.51
C MET A 1032 22.64 22.89 -50.31
N GLU A 1033 23.92 23.22 -50.23
CA GLU A 1033 25.00 22.48 -50.88
C GLU A 1033 25.92 21.89 -49.81
N VAL A 1034 26.14 20.58 -49.89
CA VAL A 1034 27.05 19.85 -49.01
C VAL A 1034 28.24 19.41 -49.83
N PHE A 1035 29.45 19.79 -49.41
CA PHE A 1035 30.69 19.47 -50.11
C PHE A 1035 31.86 19.36 -49.11
N ASP A 1036 32.97 18.78 -49.57
CA ASP A 1036 34.21 18.71 -48.81
C ASP A 1036 35.06 19.95 -49.15
N GLY A 1037 35.28 20.82 -48.16
CA GLY A 1037 36.08 22.03 -48.27
C GLY A 1037 37.53 21.83 -47.84
N ASP A 1038 38.35 22.88 -47.91
CA ASP A 1038 39.80 22.80 -47.59
C ASP A 1038 40.07 22.41 -46.13
N ASP A 1039 39.17 22.77 -45.21
CA ASP A 1039 39.25 22.50 -43.77
C ASP A 1039 38.26 21.40 -43.30
N GLY A 1040 37.65 20.67 -44.24
CA GLY A 1040 36.70 19.57 -44.00
C GLY A 1040 35.29 19.84 -44.55
N PRO A 1041 34.30 19.01 -44.17
CA PRO A 1041 32.92 19.09 -44.66
C PRO A 1041 32.25 20.45 -44.39
N VAL A 1042 31.57 21.01 -45.39
CA VAL A 1042 30.86 22.30 -45.31
C VAL A 1042 29.41 22.16 -45.77
N LEU A 1043 28.50 22.83 -45.07
CA LEU A 1043 27.13 23.11 -45.50
C LEU A 1043 27.05 24.58 -45.92
N ARG A 1044 26.80 24.82 -47.20
CA ARG A 1044 26.43 26.15 -47.71
C ARG A 1044 24.91 26.22 -47.84
N THR A 1045 24.30 27.18 -47.16
CA THR A 1045 22.88 27.48 -47.27
C THR A 1045 22.72 28.78 -48.07
N THR A 1046 21.86 28.77 -49.09
CA THR A 1046 21.52 29.94 -49.89
C THR A 1046 20.03 30.18 -49.82
N ILE A 1047 19.63 31.34 -49.28
CA ILE A 1047 18.25 31.80 -49.32
C ILE A 1047 17.93 32.20 -50.77
N THR A 1048 16.80 31.75 -51.28
CA THR A 1048 16.36 31.96 -52.67
C THR A 1048 14.94 32.53 -52.72
N GLY A 1049 14.52 33.04 -53.87
CA GLY A 1049 13.18 33.62 -54.03
C GLY A 1049 13.02 34.98 -53.33
N PRO A 1050 11.78 35.43 -53.06
CA PRO A 1050 11.48 36.77 -52.53
C PRO A 1050 12.17 37.10 -51.20
N LEU A 1051 12.45 36.09 -50.37
CA LEU A 1051 13.17 36.25 -49.10
C LEU A 1051 14.64 36.66 -49.29
N ALA A 1052 15.27 36.29 -50.40
CA ALA A 1052 16.67 36.63 -50.67
C ALA A 1052 16.88 38.14 -50.88
N GLU A 1053 15.84 38.87 -51.33
CA GLU A 1053 15.89 40.33 -51.50
C GLU A 1053 15.78 41.08 -50.16
N MET A 1054 15.39 40.38 -49.07
CA MET A 1054 15.17 40.96 -47.74
C MET A 1054 16.35 40.73 -46.78
N VAL A 1055 17.34 39.91 -47.16
CA VAL A 1055 18.49 39.56 -46.31
C VAL A 1055 19.77 40.19 -46.89
N PRO A 1056 20.62 40.85 -46.07
CA PRO A 1056 21.83 41.51 -46.56
C PRO A 1056 22.86 40.57 -47.19
N ASP A 1057 22.96 39.34 -46.67
CA ASP A 1057 23.79 38.26 -47.22
C ASP A 1057 22.92 37.00 -47.38
N PRO A 1058 22.60 36.57 -48.61
CA PRO A 1058 21.75 35.41 -48.84
C PRO A 1058 22.51 34.08 -48.76
N VAL A 1059 23.83 34.08 -48.54
CA VAL A 1059 24.67 32.87 -48.52
C VAL A 1059 25.39 32.75 -47.19
N ASP A 1060 25.15 31.64 -46.48
CA ASP A 1060 25.85 31.29 -45.26
C ASP A 1060 26.59 29.96 -45.42
N GLU A 1061 27.86 29.92 -45.01
CA GLU A 1061 28.66 28.70 -44.97
C GLU A 1061 28.95 28.30 -43.53
N HIS A 1062 28.74 27.02 -43.23
CA HIS A 1062 28.99 26.48 -41.90
C HIS A 1062 29.77 25.16 -41.96
N PRO A 1063 30.81 24.99 -41.12
CA PRO A 1063 31.48 23.71 -40.97
C PRO A 1063 30.52 22.62 -40.48
N LEU A 1064 30.61 21.43 -41.08
CA LEU A 1064 29.91 20.23 -40.63
C LEU A 1064 30.88 19.34 -39.84
N VAL A 1065 30.58 19.15 -38.56
CA VAL A 1065 31.36 18.31 -37.65
C VAL A 1065 30.68 16.94 -37.53
N PRO A 1066 31.37 15.83 -37.85
CA PRO A 1066 30.79 14.50 -37.71
C PRO A 1066 30.35 14.17 -36.27
N TYR A 1067 29.13 13.65 -36.13
CA TYR A 1067 28.62 13.10 -34.86
C TYR A 1067 28.39 11.59 -34.94
N GLY A 1068 27.90 11.11 -36.08
CA GLY A 1068 27.69 9.69 -36.35
C GLY A 1068 27.35 9.45 -37.82
N PRO A 1069 26.97 8.22 -38.20
CA PRO A 1069 26.51 7.92 -39.55
C PRO A 1069 25.30 8.80 -39.90
N ALA A 1070 25.41 9.56 -41.00
CA ALA A 1070 24.36 10.45 -41.50
C ALA A 1070 23.92 11.59 -40.55
N LEU A 1071 24.67 11.88 -39.49
CA LEU A 1071 24.39 12.95 -38.54
C LEU A 1071 25.64 13.80 -38.32
N PHE A 1072 25.53 15.08 -38.65
CA PHE A 1072 26.57 16.09 -38.49
C PHE A 1072 26.06 17.22 -37.60
N LEU A 1073 26.96 17.94 -36.94
CA LEU A 1073 26.65 19.13 -36.18
C LEU A 1073 27.23 20.36 -36.89
N THR A 1074 26.47 21.45 -36.88
CA THR A 1074 26.92 22.76 -37.34
C THR A 1074 26.66 23.80 -36.26
N LYS A 1075 27.45 24.87 -36.24
CA LYS A 1075 27.30 25.98 -35.30
C LYS A 1075 27.44 27.30 -36.07
N PRO A 1076 26.32 28.00 -36.36
CA PRO A 1076 26.36 29.35 -36.91
C PRO A 1076 27.16 30.30 -36.01
N ALA A 1077 27.84 31.28 -36.59
CA ALA A 1077 28.79 32.14 -35.89
C ALA A 1077 28.18 32.90 -34.68
N GLU A 1078 26.89 33.21 -34.74
CA GLU A 1078 26.15 33.93 -33.71
C GLU A 1078 25.44 33.02 -32.68
N ALA A 1079 25.46 31.70 -32.88
CA ALA A 1079 24.81 30.75 -31.98
C ALA A 1079 25.81 30.19 -30.95
N GLU A 1080 25.39 29.97 -29.70
CA GLU A 1080 26.18 29.20 -28.72
C GLU A 1080 25.95 27.68 -28.84
N THR A 1081 24.76 27.29 -29.31
CA THR A 1081 24.29 25.91 -29.40
C THR A 1081 24.60 25.27 -30.76
N TRP A 1082 24.96 23.97 -30.76
CA TRP A 1082 25.17 23.18 -31.97
C TRP A 1082 23.84 22.66 -32.53
N PHE A 1083 23.68 22.72 -33.85
CA PHE A 1083 22.51 22.23 -34.56
C PHE A 1083 22.82 20.95 -35.33
N PRO A 1084 21.96 19.92 -35.23
CA PRO A 1084 22.07 18.72 -36.03
C PRO A 1084 21.65 18.96 -37.49
N VAL A 1085 22.38 18.32 -38.39
CA VAL A 1085 22.10 18.18 -39.81
C VAL A 1085 21.99 16.68 -40.09
N THR A 1086 20.77 16.21 -40.32
CA THR A 1086 20.48 14.77 -40.46
C THR A 1086 20.24 14.43 -41.93
N PHE A 1087 20.96 13.44 -42.43
CA PHE A 1087 20.75 12.88 -43.76
C PHE A 1087 20.02 11.55 -43.67
N TYR A 1088 19.07 11.30 -44.57
CA TYR A 1088 18.30 10.07 -44.59
C TYR A 1088 17.76 9.77 -45.99
N GLU A 1089 17.30 8.54 -46.18
CA GLU A 1089 16.70 8.06 -47.43
C GLU A 1089 15.27 7.60 -47.13
N LEU A 1090 14.32 8.01 -47.97
CA LEU A 1090 12.95 7.51 -47.88
C LEU A 1090 12.88 6.04 -48.32
N PRO A 1091 11.82 5.28 -47.93
CA PRO A 1091 11.63 3.91 -48.41
C PRO A 1091 11.59 3.76 -49.94
N THR A 1092 11.28 4.86 -50.64
CA THR A 1092 11.21 4.97 -52.10
C THR A 1092 12.57 5.29 -52.77
N GLY A 1093 13.62 5.54 -51.97
CA GLY A 1093 15.01 5.71 -52.42
C GLY A 1093 15.48 7.17 -52.56
N GLU A 1094 14.60 8.15 -52.43
CA GLU A 1094 14.96 9.56 -52.48
C GLU A 1094 15.72 9.99 -51.21
N ARG A 1095 16.79 10.77 -51.39
CA ARG A 1095 17.65 11.23 -50.30
C ARG A 1095 17.27 12.63 -49.85
N TYR A 1096 17.31 12.84 -48.53
CA TYR A 1096 16.92 14.09 -47.88
C TYR A 1096 17.99 14.57 -46.90
N LEU A 1097 18.02 15.89 -46.74
CA LEU A 1097 18.71 16.60 -45.68
C LEU A 1097 17.64 17.26 -44.79
N HIS A 1098 17.64 16.97 -43.50
CA HIS A 1098 16.81 17.62 -42.51
C HIS A 1098 17.61 18.64 -41.72
N PHE A 1099 17.26 19.92 -41.85
CA PHE A 1099 17.88 21.04 -41.16
C PHE A 1099 16.86 22.16 -40.97
N GLY A 1100 16.90 22.86 -39.83
CA GLY A 1100 15.93 23.91 -39.50
C GLY A 1100 14.48 23.39 -39.37
N ALA A 1101 14.29 22.15 -38.90
CA ALA A 1101 13.00 21.48 -38.81
C ALA A 1101 12.29 21.24 -40.16
N ARG A 1102 13.04 21.19 -41.27
CA ARG A 1102 12.49 20.99 -42.62
C ARG A 1102 13.23 19.87 -43.32
N ALA A 1103 12.48 19.01 -44.00
CA ALA A 1103 13.01 18.03 -44.94
C ALA A 1103 13.28 18.71 -46.29
N THR A 1104 14.50 18.56 -46.81
CA THR A 1104 14.94 19.14 -48.08
C THR A 1104 15.40 18.01 -49.01
N PRO A 1105 14.73 17.75 -50.14
CA PRO A 1105 15.11 16.68 -51.06
C PRO A 1105 16.41 17.00 -51.80
N ARG A 1106 17.18 15.96 -52.12
CA ARG A 1106 18.32 16.04 -53.03
C ARG A 1106 17.82 16.20 -54.47
N VAL A 1107 18.46 17.08 -55.24
CA VAL A 1107 18.03 17.42 -56.62
C VAL A 1107 19.06 17.08 -57.70
N ASP A 1108 20.22 16.52 -57.34
CA ASP A 1108 21.32 16.20 -58.25
C ASP A 1108 21.71 14.71 -58.30
#